data_AF-A0A1G2G7B1-F1
#
_entry.id   AF-A0A1G2G7B1-F1
#
_cell.length_a   1.000
_cell.length_b   1.000
_cell.length_c   1.000
_cell.angle_alpha   90.00
_cell.angle_beta   90.00
_cell.angle_gamma   90.00
#
_symmetry.space_group_name_H-M   'P 1'
#
loop_
_entity.id
_entity.type
_entity.pdbx_description
1 polymer ?
#
loop_
_entity_poly.entity_id
_entity_poly.type
_entity_poly.pdbx_seq_one_letter_code
_entity_poly.pdbx_strand_id
1 'polypeptide(L)'
;MSEGRFKTTLIFSAIILCALIVFGLLWAFVFGPRASEVAGISWYLFSFAAGLTMIVLPCTLPLAFVIVPLSMGKGPVKGLGIALSFGAGVALMLSMYGVIAAAVGSVAIGTLNAPLETVKNWVYFFAGIFAFLFALGGIGLVKFRMPSYTGAAPAFIQKQQDFIKAFLLGVFLGNIGVGCPHPATPLILIEIASSGNTFYGWSLFLIHAIGRVLPLLLLAVLGILGVNGLSWLVTRKEQVERATGWAMVFVAGYILTLGLFTHDWWVYSGQHTLLESFTQEERFLGSFINRLGLAEAPHQHGPGQVAGKLGLFDLPLWLGNWVLVILWIVPLWWYYMRRKKDAKALPDSDRVSEEKILSWIFWCFISFSALLVAVFVYVLPDRFLFHGEALMDTSGTVRVGDDHAHGGGSVMHEENQITHGLAVNLRIDPSVPVVGAPAQFDFLVNEKPTNTPVPASSLQVEHEKLMHVIGLRADMNEFFHIHPDALASGAADTGVFRVWRTFAKPGQYKVWSEIKKDGINHSFGHQEFRVEQNSPFGKQEPEYDKQVSFTRNVLVAGYQVSLVHDPIVKGRETLLSFDIHTPTGQEASVEPYLGANMHLAVIKDDWTQFIHTHPADMMSREHAYMPLHWPIRVFKEAKADAGHDVSVPHGGDETINFRVIFPESGVYKVFGQFRPQGTDLPADEALTASFWVEVKDQPALAVSPWWILLISSLILIGLLSKAVQKYLAVSE
;
A
#
# COMPACT_ATOMS: atom_id res chain seq x y z
N MET A 1 32.84 -41.04 -25.46
CA MET A 1 31.89 -40.27 -26.31
C MET A 1 32.71 -39.49 -27.33
N SER A 2 32.28 -39.42 -28.60
CA SER A 2 32.90 -38.51 -29.57
C SER A 2 32.63 -37.05 -29.19
N GLU A 3 33.56 -36.15 -29.51
CA GLU A 3 33.49 -34.72 -29.16
C GLU A 3 32.20 -34.04 -29.66
N GLY A 4 31.73 -34.44 -30.84
CA GLY A 4 30.44 -33.99 -31.40
C GLY A 4 29.23 -34.39 -30.55
N ARG A 5 29.19 -35.62 -30.02
CA ARG A 5 28.08 -36.07 -29.15
C ARG A 5 28.05 -35.30 -27.83
N PHE A 6 29.22 -34.96 -27.28
CA PHE A 6 29.30 -34.19 -26.05
C PHE A 6 28.88 -32.73 -26.24
N LYS A 7 29.23 -32.12 -27.37
CA LYS A 7 28.76 -30.77 -27.72
C LYS A 7 27.23 -30.72 -27.83
N THR A 8 26.61 -31.74 -28.43
CA THR A 8 25.15 -31.88 -28.47
C THR A 8 24.56 -32.00 -27.05
N THR A 9 25.15 -32.83 -26.18
CA THR A 9 24.73 -32.92 -24.77
C THR A 9 24.84 -31.58 -24.03
N LEU A 10 25.89 -30.80 -24.27
CA LEU A 10 26.03 -29.47 -23.69
C LEU A 10 24.95 -28.49 -24.17
N ILE A 11 24.60 -28.51 -25.45
CA ILE A 11 23.51 -27.67 -25.98
C ILE A 11 22.18 -28.03 -25.31
N PHE A 12 21.86 -29.33 -25.22
CA PHE A 12 20.68 -29.78 -24.49
C PHE A 12 20.72 -29.36 -23.01
N SER A 13 21.88 -29.47 -22.35
CA SER A 13 22.02 -29.02 -20.97
C SER A 13 21.78 -27.51 -20.82
N ALA A 14 22.25 -26.68 -21.77
CA ALA A 14 22.01 -25.25 -21.76
C ALA A 14 20.52 -24.90 -21.91
N ILE A 15 19.82 -25.61 -22.81
CA ILE A 15 18.37 -25.45 -23.01
C ILE A 15 17.61 -25.83 -21.74
N ILE A 16 17.95 -26.96 -21.12
CA ILE A 16 17.34 -27.41 -19.86
C ILE A 16 17.60 -26.42 -18.74
N LEU A 17 18.84 -25.95 -18.57
CA LEU A 17 19.18 -24.94 -17.57
C LEU A 17 18.39 -23.64 -17.78
N CYS A 18 18.30 -23.17 -19.03
CA CYS A 18 17.50 -22.00 -19.38
C CYS A 18 16.02 -22.20 -19.05
N ALA A 19 15.44 -23.34 -19.42
CA ALA A 19 14.06 -23.68 -19.12
C ALA A 19 13.80 -23.74 -17.60
N LEU A 20 14.71 -24.33 -16.82
CA LEU A 20 14.61 -24.37 -15.35
C LEU A 20 14.67 -22.98 -14.72
N ILE A 21 15.54 -22.09 -15.23
CA ILE A 21 15.64 -20.71 -14.75
C ILE A 21 14.36 -19.95 -15.10
N VAL A 22 13.91 -20.01 -16.36
CA VAL A 22 12.69 -19.32 -16.81
C VAL A 22 11.47 -19.83 -16.06
N PHE A 23 11.31 -21.15 -15.93
CA PHE A 23 10.20 -21.74 -15.18
C PHE A 23 10.28 -21.40 -13.70
N GLY A 24 11.46 -21.42 -13.07
CA GLY A 24 11.63 -21.05 -11.67
C GLY A 24 11.30 -19.57 -11.40
N LEU A 25 11.69 -18.67 -12.31
CA LEU A 25 11.33 -17.25 -12.25
C LEU A 25 9.84 -17.06 -12.51
N LEU A 26 9.27 -17.67 -13.56
CA LEU A 26 7.83 -17.61 -13.84
C LEU A 26 7.01 -18.16 -12.69
N TRP A 27 7.44 -19.26 -12.07
CA TRP A 27 6.79 -19.78 -10.89
C TRP A 27 6.84 -18.74 -9.77
N ALA A 28 8.00 -18.16 -9.44
CA ALA A 28 8.09 -17.17 -8.37
C ALA A 28 7.25 -15.90 -8.60
N PHE A 29 7.14 -15.42 -9.84
CA PHE A 29 6.40 -14.19 -10.15
C PHE A 29 4.93 -14.41 -10.53
N VAL A 30 4.56 -15.60 -11.01
CA VAL A 30 3.23 -15.88 -11.57
C VAL A 30 2.48 -16.95 -10.78
N PHE A 31 3.11 -18.10 -10.50
CA PHE A 31 2.47 -19.31 -9.97
C PHE A 31 2.82 -19.66 -8.51
N GLY A 32 3.60 -18.82 -7.84
CA GLY A 32 4.05 -19.05 -6.47
C GLY A 32 2.87 -19.22 -5.51
N PRO A 33 3.07 -19.86 -4.35
CA PRO A 33 2.00 -20.24 -3.44
C PRO A 33 1.17 -19.02 -3.02
N ARG A 34 -0.08 -19.24 -2.62
CA ARG A 34 -0.91 -18.27 -1.89
C ARG A 34 -0.82 -18.57 -0.38
N ALA A 35 -1.05 -17.57 0.49
CA ALA A 35 -0.60 -17.61 1.90
C ALA A 35 -1.04 -18.83 2.71
N SER A 36 -2.14 -19.47 2.34
CA SER A 36 -2.65 -20.66 3.02
C SER A 36 -1.81 -21.93 2.82
N GLU A 37 -0.73 -21.90 2.01
CA GLU A 37 0.02 -23.10 1.60
C GLU A 37 1.53 -23.06 1.90
N VAL A 38 2.07 -22.02 2.56
CA VAL A 38 3.50 -21.95 2.87
C VAL A 38 3.85 -22.70 4.14
N ALA A 39 3.85 -24.02 4.05
CA ALA A 39 4.43 -24.91 5.03
C ALA A 39 5.29 -25.98 4.32
N GLY A 40 6.43 -26.33 4.90
CA GLY A 40 7.31 -27.37 4.37
C GLY A 40 7.91 -27.04 3.00
N ILE A 41 7.44 -27.68 1.93
CA ILE A 41 8.09 -27.66 0.61
C ILE A 41 8.07 -26.27 -0.06
N SER A 42 7.09 -25.43 0.27
CA SER A 42 6.92 -24.08 -0.27
C SER A 42 8.11 -23.16 0.07
N TRP A 43 8.70 -23.30 1.26
CA TRP A 43 9.91 -22.56 1.64
C TRP A 43 11.11 -22.91 0.78
N TYR A 44 11.26 -24.18 0.40
CA TYR A 44 12.34 -24.62 -0.48
C TYR A 44 12.20 -24.05 -1.89
N LEU A 45 10.98 -24.01 -2.43
CA LEU A 45 10.73 -23.42 -3.75
C LEU A 45 10.96 -21.90 -3.74
N PHE A 46 10.50 -21.21 -2.68
CA PHE A 46 10.80 -19.79 -2.47
C PHE A 46 12.31 -19.54 -2.37
N SER A 47 13.02 -20.33 -1.56
CA SER A 47 14.46 -20.25 -1.38
C SER A 47 15.22 -20.46 -2.69
N PHE A 48 14.81 -21.46 -3.48
CA PHE A 48 15.35 -21.73 -4.81
C PHE A 48 15.17 -20.54 -5.75
N ALA A 49 13.96 -19.99 -5.84
CA ALA A 49 13.69 -18.87 -6.72
C ALA A 49 14.39 -17.58 -6.29
N ALA A 50 14.47 -17.32 -4.99
CA ALA A 50 15.27 -16.24 -4.41
C ALA A 50 16.76 -16.41 -4.77
N GLY A 51 17.26 -17.65 -4.89
CA GLY A 51 18.60 -17.93 -5.38
C GLY A 51 18.78 -17.56 -6.85
N LEU A 52 17.78 -17.87 -7.71
CA LEU A 52 17.81 -17.56 -9.14
C LEU A 52 17.90 -16.05 -9.41
N THR A 53 17.21 -15.23 -8.61
CA THR A 53 17.20 -13.77 -8.75
C THR A 53 18.53 -13.13 -8.35
N MET A 54 19.36 -13.83 -7.58
CA MET A 54 20.62 -13.26 -7.08
C MET A 54 21.62 -12.94 -8.19
N ILE A 55 21.57 -13.53 -9.39
CA ILE A 55 22.56 -13.25 -10.46
C ILE A 55 22.49 -11.81 -10.99
N VAL A 56 21.32 -11.18 -10.93
CA VAL A 56 21.13 -9.80 -11.42
C VAL A 56 21.70 -8.79 -10.42
N LEU A 57 22.04 -9.23 -9.21
CA LEU A 57 22.53 -8.35 -8.18
C LEU A 57 23.97 -7.88 -8.48
N PRO A 58 24.24 -6.59 -8.26
CA PRO A 58 25.55 -5.97 -8.35
C PRO A 58 26.73 -6.78 -7.78
N CYS A 59 26.49 -7.50 -6.69
CA CYS A 59 27.54 -8.18 -5.95
C CYS A 59 27.82 -9.62 -6.39
N THR A 60 26.90 -10.29 -7.09
CA THR A 60 27.10 -11.68 -7.53
C THR A 60 27.61 -11.76 -8.97
N LEU A 61 27.39 -10.69 -9.75
CA LEU A 61 27.91 -10.49 -11.10
C LEU A 61 29.43 -10.81 -11.22
N PRO A 62 30.30 -10.45 -10.25
CA PRO A 62 31.72 -10.79 -10.31
C PRO A 62 32.02 -12.30 -10.34
N LEU A 63 31.13 -13.15 -9.84
CA LEU A 63 31.33 -14.61 -9.87
C LEU A 63 31.33 -15.14 -11.31
N ALA A 64 30.53 -14.55 -12.20
CA ALA A 64 30.49 -14.92 -13.62
C ALA A 64 31.85 -14.68 -14.29
N PHE A 65 32.57 -13.62 -13.91
CA PHE A 65 33.92 -13.33 -14.41
C PHE A 65 34.99 -14.31 -13.91
N VAL A 66 34.68 -15.12 -12.91
CA VAL A 66 35.60 -16.13 -12.39
C VAL A 66 35.30 -17.49 -13.02
N ILE A 67 34.06 -17.96 -12.88
CA ILE A 67 33.69 -19.31 -13.33
C ILE A 67 33.77 -19.45 -14.85
N VAL A 68 33.30 -18.46 -15.62
CA VAL A 68 33.26 -18.59 -17.08
C VAL A 68 34.66 -18.68 -17.68
N PRO A 69 35.62 -17.77 -17.38
CA PRO A 69 36.98 -17.90 -17.91
C PRO A 69 37.73 -19.13 -17.40
N LEU A 70 37.49 -19.58 -16.16
CA LEU A 70 38.10 -20.80 -15.63
C LEU A 70 37.64 -22.07 -16.36
N SER A 71 36.40 -22.08 -16.83
CA SER A 71 35.81 -23.19 -17.57
C SER A 71 36.10 -23.17 -19.08
N MET A 72 36.41 -22.00 -19.65
CA MET A 72 36.73 -21.85 -21.07
C MET A 72 38.11 -22.40 -21.43
N GLY A 73 38.28 -22.89 -22.67
CA GLY A 73 39.58 -23.32 -23.22
C GLY A 73 40.14 -24.63 -22.66
N LYS A 74 39.43 -25.30 -21.74
CA LYS A 74 39.86 -26.57 -21.09
C LYS A 74 39.28 -27.83 -21.75
N GLY A 75 38.50 -27.67 -22.82
CA GLY A 75 37.69 -28.73 -23.41
C GLY A 75 36.35 -28.92 -22.67
N PRO A 76 35.33 -29.49 -23.33
CA PRO A 76 33.95 -29.34 -22.87
C PRO A 76 33.63 -30.16 -21.60
N VAL A 77 34.20 -31.36 -21.45
CA VAL A 77 34.05 -32.20 -20.25
C VAL A 77 34.72 -31.56 -19.04
N LYS A 78 35.97 -31.15 -19.21
CA LYS A 78 36.79 -30.57 -18.13
C LYS A 78 36.25 -29.20 -17.72
N GLY A 79 35.85 -28.37 -18.67
CA GLY A 79 35.23 -27.06 -18.41
C GLY A 79 33.94 -27.16 -17.60
N LEU A 80 33.05 -28.11 -17.95
CA LEU A 80 31.82 -28.37 -17.20
C LEU A 80 32.13 -28.86 -15.78
N GLY A 81 33.08 -29.78 -15.62
CA GLY A 81 33.45 -30.27 -14.30
C GLY A 81 34.09 -29.19 -13.41
N ILE A 82 34.86 -28.25 -13.98
CA ILE A 82 35.37 -27.07 -13.27
C ILE A 82 34.20 -26.20 -12.79
N ALA A 83 33.20 -25.97 -13.65
CA ALA A 83 32.03 -25.17 -13.31
C ALA A 83 31.21 -25.81 -12.17
N LEU A 84 30.96 -27.12 -12.26
CA LEU A 84 30.28 -27.90 -11.21
C LEU A 84 31.05 -27.89 -9.89
N SER A 85 32.38 -28.02 -9.95
CA SER A 85 33.24 -27.99 -8.77
C SER A 85 33.21 -26.62 -8.08
N PHE A 86 33.25 -25.54 -8.84
CA PHE A 86 33.03 -24.19 -8.30
C PHE A 86 31.65 -24.04 -7.66
N GLY A 87 30.60 -24.49 -8.35
CA GLY A 87 29.23 -24.49 -7.84
C GLY A 87 29.07 -25.25 -6.53
N ALA A 88 29.71 -26.41 -6.41
CA ALA A 88 29.73 -27.21 -5.18
C ALA A 88 30.40 -26.47 -4.01
N GLY A 89 31.48 -25.71 -4.28
CA GLY A 89 32.11 -24.87 -3.26
C GLY A 89 31.20 -23.75 -2.76
N VAL A 90 30.49 -23.08 -3.68
CA VAL A 90 29.49 -22.05 -3.33
C VAL A 90 28.34 -22.66 -2.51
N ALA A 91 27.85 -23.83 -2.92
CA ALA A 91 26.80 -24.56 -2.23
C ALA A 91 27.20 -24.95 -0.82
N LEU A 92 28.41 -25.47 -0.62
CA LEU A 92 28.94 -25.79 0.71
C LEU A 92 28.94 -24.55 1.62
N MET A 93 29.53 -23.44 1.15
CA MET A 93 29.68 -22.24 1.96
C MET A 93 28.33 -21.66 2.38
N LEU A 94 27.39 -21.53 1.44
CA LEU A 94 26.05 -21.05 1.73
C LEU A 94 25.35 -22.00 2.72
N SER A 95 25.35 -23.31 2.47
CA SER A 95 24.70 -24.27 3.39
C SER A 95 25.24 -24.16 4.83
N MET A 96 26.53 -23.86 5.01
CA MET A 96 27.11 -23.59 6.33
C MET A 96 26.58 -22.31 6.97
N TYR A 97 26.29 -21.25 6.21
CA TYR A 97 25.59 -20.08 6.75
C TYR A 97 24.20 -20.43 7.29
N GLY A 98 23.48 -21.34 6.62
CA GLY A 98 22.20 -21.85 7.13
C GLY A 98 22.35 -22.58 8.47
N VAL A 99 23.37 -23.43 8.61
CA VAL A 99 23.69 -24.09 9.90
C VAL A 99 24.00 -23.06 10.99
N ILE A 100 24.84 -22.08 10.67
CA ILE A 100 25.24 -21.02 11.61
C ILE A 100 24.02 -20.20 12.03
N ALA A 101 23.17 -19.80 11.09
CA ALA A 101 21.96 -19.03 11.39
C ALA A 101 20.99 -19.79 12.31
N ALA A 102 20.77 -21.09 12.05
CA ALA A 102 19.95 -21.94 12.90
C ALA A 102 20.54 -22.11 14.31
N ALA A 103 21.87 -22.29 14.41
CA ALA A 103 22.57 -22.42 15.68
C ALA A 103 22.55 -21.10 16.49
N VAL A 104 22.73 -19.97 15.82
CA VAL A 104 22.61 -18.65 16.47
C VAL A 104 21.18 -18.41 16.94
N GLY A 105 20.17 -18.74 16.11
CA GLY A 105 18.77 -18.63 16.46
C GLY A 105 18.39 -19.49 17.67
N SER A 106 18.81 -20.76 17.71
CA SER A 106 18.53 -21.66 18.84
C SER A 106 19.17 -21.20 20.14
N VAL A 107 20.39 -20.65 20.10
CA VAL A 107 21.06 -20.07 21.28
C VAL A 107 20.42 -18.75 21.69
N ALA A 108 20.20 -17.81 20.78
CA ALA A 108 19.69 -16.48 21.10
C ALA A 108 18.24 -16.51 21.63
N ILE A 109 17.38 -17.32 21.02
CA ILE A 109 15.97 -17.45 21.40
C ILE A 109 15.85 -18.38 22.63
N GLY A 110 16.58 -19.50 22.65
CA GLY A 110 16.44 -20.51 23.69
C GLY A 110 17.20 -20.22 24.99
N THR A 111 18.43 -19.69 24.93
CA THR A 111 19.30 -19.52 26.12
C THR A 111 19.35 -18.10 26.66
N LEU A 112 19.28 -17.10 25.79
CA LEU A 112 19.37 -15.69 26.18
C LEU A 112 18.00 -15.03 26.34
N ASN A 113 16.92 -15.73 25.98
CA ASN A 113 15.55 -15.22 25.95
C ASN A 113 15.45 -13.84 25.26
N ALA A 114 16.34 -13.60 24.28
CA ALA A 114 16.46 -12.31 23.63
C ALA A 114 15.28 -12.12 22.66
N PRO A 115 14.63 -10.94 22.63
CA PRO A 115 13.62 -10.64 21.63
C PRO A 115 14.20 -10.84 20.22
N LEU A 116 13.43 -11.49 19.34
CA LEU A 116 13.84 -11.76 17.96
C LEU A 116 14.24 -10.47 17.22
N GLU A 117 13.59 -9.35 17.55
CA GLU A 117 13.90 -8.02 17.03
C GLU A 117 15.32 -7.55 17.38
N THR A 118 15.77 -7.80 18.62
CA THR A 118 17.13 -7.45 19.06
C THR A 118 18.16 -8.24 18.26
N VAL A 119 17.93 -9.53 18.06
CA VAL A 119 18.81 -10.40 17.26
C VAL A 119 18.88 -9.90 15.81
N LYS A 120 17.74 -9.55 15.22
CA LYS A 120 17.65 -8.97 13.87
C LYS A 120 18.45 -7.68 13.73
N ASN A 121 18.32 -6.76 14.68
CA ASN A 121 19.03 -5.46 14.64
C ASN A 121 20.56 -5.64 14.72
N TRP A 122 21.05 -6.55 15.58
CA TRP A 122 22.47 -6.89 15.65
C TRP A 122 23.00 -7.48 14.35
N VAL A 123 22.23 -8.39 13.72
CA VAL A 123 22.59 -8.98 12.43
C VAL A 123 22.71 -7.88 11.36
N TYR A 124 21.74 -6.97 11.27
CA TYR A 124 21.81 -5.84 10.33
C TYR A 124 22.94 -4.87 10.65
N PHE A 125 23.23 -4.62 11.93
CA PHE A 125 24.31 -3.74 12.33
C PHE A 125 25.67 -4.26 11.82
N PHE A 126 26.01 -5.51 12.13
CA PHE A 126 27.26 -6.10 11.67
C PHE A 126 27.29 -6.28 10.14
N ALA A 127 26.19 -6.76 9.53
CA ALA A 127 26.09 -6.90 8.08
C ALA A 127 26.29 -5.54 7.37
N GLY A 128 25.67 -4.48 7.90
CA GLY A 128 25.81 -3.10 7.43
C GLY A 128 27.24 -2.59 7.51
N ILE A 129 27.97 -2.85 8.60
CA ILE A 129 29.39 -2.48 8.73
C ILE A 129 30.22 -3.15 7.63
N PHE A 130 30.11 -4.47 7.48
CA PHE A 130 30.88 -5.20 6.47
C PHE A 130 30.52 -4.75 5.05
N ALA A 131 29.22 -4.62 4.77
CA ALA A 131 28.70 -4.12 3.51
C ALA A 131 29.26 -2.72 3.18
N PHE A 132 29.30 -1.82 4.16
CA PHE A 132 29.77 -0.45 3.98
C PHE A 132 31.29 -0.41 3.75
N LEU A 133 32.08 -1.17 4.53
CA LEU A 133 33.52 -1.32 4.31
C LEU A 133 33.84 -1.85 2.91
N PHE A 134 33.07 -2.84 2.44
CA PHE A 134 33.20 -3.38 1.09
C PHE A 134 32.80 -2.39 0.00
N ALA A 135 31.75 -1.60 0.22
CA ALA A 135 31.33 -0.55 -0.70
C ALA A 135 32.43 0.50 -0.88
N LEU A 136 33.01 0.99 0.23
CA LEU A 136 34.16 1.90 0.23
C LEU A 136 35.37 1.30 -0.49
N GLY A 137 35.58 -0.02 -0.34
CA GLY A 137 36.61 -0.76 -1.07
C GLY A 137 36.36 -0.80 -2.58
N GLY A 138 35.11 -1.01 -2.99
CA GLY A 138 34.67 -1.06 -4.38
C GLY A 138 34.87 0.26 -5.13
N ILE A 139 34.65 1.39 -4.46
CA ILE A 139 34.95 2.73 -5.00
C ILE A 139 36.41 3.17 -4.77
N GLY A 140 37.22 2.29 -4.17
CA GLY A 140 38.66 2.44 -4.03
C GLY A 140 39.12 3.32 -2.87
N LEU A 141 38.23 3.77 -1.97
CA LEU A 141 38.56 4.67 -0.86
C LEU A 141 39.36 3.99 0.25
N VAL A 142 39.04 2.73 0.57
CA VAL A 142 39.79 1.90 1.51
C VAL A 142 40.59 0.82 0.78
N LYS A 143 41.65 0.32 1.43
CA LYS A 143 42.44 -0.82 0.93
C LYS A 143 41.73 -2.17 1.13
N PHE A 144 40.63 -2.18 1.89
CA PHE A 144 39.80 -3.34 2.12
C PHE A 144 38.85 -3.54 0.93
N ARG A 145 39.27 -4.32 -0.07
CA ARG A 145 38.40 -4.68 -1.20
C ARG A 145 37.67 -5.97 -0.89
N MET A 146 36.46 -6.14 -1.43
CA MET A 146 35.89 -7.47 -1.56
C MET A 146 36.93 -8.39 -2.20
N PRO A 147 36.97 -9.68 -1.85
CA PRO A 147 37.75 -10.65 -2.58
C PRO A 147 37.23 -10.74 -4.02
N SER A 148 37.68 -9.81 -4.85
CA SER A 148 37.34 -9.68 -6.25
C SER A 148 38.60 -9.88 -7.05
N TYR A 149 38.41 -10.10 -8.35
CA TYR A 149 39.43 -10.38 -9.36
C TYR A 149 40.73 -9.55 -9.27
N THR A 150 40.71 -8.36 -8.67
CA THR A 150 41.89 -7.47 -8.58
C THR A 150 42.86 -7.82 -7.45
N GLY A 151 42.49 -8.72 -6.53
CA GLY A 151 43.39 -9.35 -5.57
C GLY A 151 43.59 -10.82 -5.91
N ALA A 152 44.82 -11.32 -5.87
CA ALA A 152 45.07 -12.75 -6.01
C ALA A 152 44.34 -13.46 -4.85
N ALA A 153 43.40 -14.36 -5.18
CA ALA A 153 42.90 -15.33 -4.19
C ALA A 153 44.11 -15.95 -3.46
N PRO A 154 44.00 -16.28 -2.17
CA PRO A 154 45.12 -16.74 -1.37
C PRO A 154 46.02 -17.72 -2.13
N ALA A 155 47.34 -17.53 -2.06
CA ALA A 155 48.29 -18.29 -2.88
C ALA A 155 48.12 -19.82 -2.74
N PHE A 156 47.66 -20.29 -1.58
CA PHE A 156 47.37 -21.70 -1.35
C PHE A 156 46.24 -22.25 -2.25
N ILE A 157 45.24 -21.42 -2.63
CA ILE A 157 44.13 -21.78 -3.54
C ILE A 157 44.63 -21.78 -4.98
N GLN A 158 45.39 -20.75 -5.37
CA GLN A 158 45.86 -20.57 -6.74
C GLN A 158 46.79 -21.68 -7.23
N LYS A 159 47.55 -22.28 -6.30
CA LYS A 159 48.50 -23.39 -6.54
C LYS A 159 47.84 -24.77 -6.65
N GLN A 160 46.53 -24.89 -6.40
CA GLN A 160 45.82 -26.17 -6.48
C GLN A 160 45.53 -26.59 -7.93
N GLN A 161 45.22 -27.88 -8.10
CA GLN A 161 44.76 -28.46 -9.36
C GLN A 161 43.41 -27.86 -9.80
N ASP A 162 43.12 -27.86 -11.11
CA ASP A 162 41.98 -27.15 -11.73
C ASP A 162 40.65 -27.31 -10.96
N PHE A 163 40.25 -28.54 -10.60
CA PHE A 163 39.00 -28.80 -9.85
C PHE A 163 39.07 -28.33 -8.39
N ILE A 164 40.12 -28.69 -7.66
CA ILE A 164 40.29 -28.30 -6.25
C ILE A 164 40.37 -26.77 -6.12
N LYS A 165 41.09 -26.14 -7.04
CA LYS A 165 41.16 -24.68 -7.17
C LYS A 165 39.77 -24.08 -7.37
N ALA A 166 38.99 -24.61 -8.30
CA ALA A 166 37.63 -24.15 -8.56
C ALA A 166 36.72 -24.31 -7.35
N PHE A 167 36.76 -25.46 -6.67
CA PHE A 167 36.01 -25.72 -5.44
C PHE A 167 36.38 -24.75 -4.32
N LEU A 168 37.66 -24.61 -3.99
CA LEU A 168 38.11 -23.70 -2.93
C LEU A 168 37.82 -22.24 -3.26
N LEU A 169 37.91 -21.86 -4.54
CA LEU A 169 37.50 -20.54 -4.99
C LEU A 169 35.98 -20.36 -4.87
N GLY A 170 35.19 -21.41 -5.10
CA GLY A 170 33.76 -21.42 -4.83
C GLY A 170 33.43 -21.27 -3.34
N VAL A 171 34.15 -21.95 -2.45
CA VAL A 171 34.00 -21.79 -0.99
C VAL A 171 34.35 -20.37 -0.57
N PHE A 172 35.49 -19.86 -1.06
CA PHE A 172 35.98 -18.54 -0.71
C PHE A 172 35.08 -17.41 -1.23
N LEU A 173 34.67 -17.50 -2.50
CA LEU A 173 33.84 -16.50 -3.16
C LEU A 173 32.33 -16.71 -2.91
N GLY A 174 31.91 -17.85 -2.38
CA GLY A 174 30.52 -18.13 -2.00
C GLY A 174 29.98 -17.18 -0.93
N ASN A 175 30.88 -16.56 -0.15
CA ASN A 175 30.60 -15.51 0.83
C ASN A 175 30.09 -14.20 0.21
N ILE A 176 30.46 -13.95 -1.05
CA ILE A 176 29.96 -12.80 -1.79
C ILE A 176 28.44 -12.98 -1.90
N GLY A 177 27.62 -11.95 -1.70
CA GLY A 177 26.16 -12.08 -1.79
C GLY A 177 25.42 -12.24 -0.46
N VAL A 178 26.05 -12.79 0.58
CA VAL A 178 25.38 -13.02 1.88
C VAL A 178 25.11 -11.70 2.63
N GLY A 179 26.02 -10.72 2.51
CA GLY A 179 25.84 -9.37 3.03
C GLY A 179 25.21 -8.39 2.03
N CYS A 180 24.71 -8.87 0.89
CA CYS A 180 24.07 -8.01 -0.09
C CYS A 180 22.59 -7.83 0.23
N PRO A 181 22.01 -6.66 -0.09
CA PRO A 181 20.60 -6.35 0.10
C PRO A 181 19.72 -7.10 -0.91
N HIS A 182 19.71 -8.43 -0.85
CA HIS A 182 18.68 -9.19 -1.53
C HIS A 182 17.47 -9.32 -0.58
N PRO A 183 16.28 -8.79 -0.92
CA PRO A 183 15.15 -8.74 0.01
C PRO A 183 14.75 -10.10 0.59
N ALA A 184 14.89 -11.18 -0.19
CA ALA A 184 14.47 -12.52 0.26
C ALA A 184 15.51 -13.24 1.14
N THR A 185 16.80 -12.90 1.08
CA THR A 185 17.84 -13.64 1.81
C THR A 185 17.75 -13.43 3.33
N PRO A 186 17.52 -12.21 3.85
CA PRO A 186 17.22 -12.00 5.26
C PRO A 186 15.99 -12.78 5.73
N LEU A 187 14.92 -12.85 4.92
CA LEU A 187 13.71 -13.61 5.28
C LEU A 187 14.00 -15.10 5.44
N ILE A 188 14.75 -15.69 4.51
CA ILE A 188 15.18 -17.09 4.60
C ILE A 188 16.04 -17.30 5.86
N LEU A 189 16.98 -16.39 6.15
CA LEU A 189 17.83 -16.51 7.34
C LEU A 189 17.05 -16.35 8.65
N ILE A 190 16.03 -15.49 8.68
CA ILE A 190 15.14 -15.33 9.84
C ILE A 190 14.33 -16.61 10.07
N GLU A 191 13.74 -17.17 9.02
CA GLU A 191 13.02 -18.46 9.08
C GLU A 191 13.94 -19.60 9.55
N ILE A 192 15.17 -19.65 9.06
CA ILE A 192 16.15 -20.62 9.51
C ILE A 192 16.47 -20.42 11.00
N ALA A 193 16.71 -19.18 11.42
CA ALA A 193 17.02 -18.85 12.81
C ALA A 193 15.84 -19.13 13.75
N SER A 194 14.61 -18.80 13.35
CA SER A 194 13.38 -19.05 14.13
C SER A 194 13.11 -20.54 14.30
N SER A 195 13.42 -21.35 13.28
CA SER A 195 13.27 -22.81 13.38
C SER A 195 14.21 -23.47 14.40
N GLY A 196 15.38 -22.85 14.66
CA GLY A 196 16.46 -23.43 15.47
C GLY A 196 17.03 -24.76 14.96
N ASN A 197 16.56 -25.27 13.81
CA ASN A 197 16.89 -26.60 13.30
C ASN A 197 18.05 -26.51 12.30
N THR A 198 19.22 -27.03 12.67
CA THR A 198 20.44 -26.96 11.85
C THR A 198 20.34 -27.75 10.56
N PHE A 199 19.62 -28.86 10.53
CA PHE A 199 19.40 -29.64 9.30
C PHE A 199 18.49 -28.89 8.33
N TYR A 200 17.40 -28.31 8.84
CA TYR A 200 16.52 -27.46 8.04
C TYR A 200 17.25 -26.22 7.52
N GLY A 201 18.05 -25.55 8.37
CA GLY A 201 18.90 -24.44 7.96
C GLY A 201 19.88 -24.81 6.86
N TRP A 202 20.56 -25.95 7.01
CA TRP A 202 21.46 -26.50 6.00
C TRP A 202 20.75 -26.76 4.67
N SER A 203 19.64 -27.52 4.68
CA SER A 203 18.95 -27.94 3.47
C SER A 203 18.27 -26.77 2.75
N LEU A 204 17.66 -25.84 3.50
CA LEU A 204 16.96 -24.71 2.93
C LEU A 204 17.94 -23.75 2.23
N PHE A 205 19.09 -23.51 2.83
CA PHE A 205 20.11 -22.63 2.25
C PHE A 205 21.00 -23.33 1.21
N LEU A 206 21.07 -24.68 1.23
CA LEU A 206 21.59 -25.47 0.11
C LEU A 206 20.75 -25.26 -1.15
N ILE A 207 19.42 -25.29 -1.02
CA ILE A 207 18.50 -25.07 -2.14
C ILE A 207 18.59 -23.62 -2.66
N HIS A 208 18.77 -22.64 -1.76
CA HIS A 208 19.11 -21.27 -2.13
C HIS A 208 20.38 -21.21 -3.00
N ALA A 209 21.41 -21.92 -2.57
CA ALA A 209 22.69 -21.97 -3.27
C ALA A 209 22.59 -22.62 -4.64
N ILE A 210 21.80 -23.69 -4.78
CA ILE A 210 21.53 -24.34 -6.07
C ILE A 210 20.86 -23.35 -7.02
N GLY A 211 19.84 -22.62 -6.55
CA GLY A 211 19.19 -21.55 -7.32
C GLY A 211 20.19 -20.50 -7.80
N ARG A 212 21.16 -20.12 -6.96
CA ARG A 212 22.19 -19.15 -7.30
C ARG A 212 23.25 -19.68 -8.27
N VAL A 213 23.63 -20.95 -8.16
CA VAL A 213 24.65 -21.58 -9.00
C VAL A 213 24.13 -21.87 -10.41
N LEU A 214 22.83 -22.12 -10.56
CA LEU A 214 22.23 -22.52 -11.85
C LEU A 214 22.46 -21.49 -12.98
N PRO A 215 22.22 -20.18 -12.78
CA PRO A 215 22.51 -19.17 -13.81
C PRO A 215 24.02 -19.05 -14.12
N LEU A 216 24.89 -19.25 -13.13
CA LEU A 216 26.35 -19.25 -13.34
C LEU A 216 26.81 -20.46 -14.16
N LEU A 217 26.23 -21.63 -13.92
CA LEU A 217 26.47 -22.83 -14.73
C LEU A 217 26.00 -22.62 -16.17
N LEU A 218 24.83 -21.99 -16.38
CA LEU A 218 24.35 -21.65 -17.72
C LEU A 218 25.37 -20.76 -18.46
N LEU A 219 25.86 -19.69 -17.81
CA LEU A 219 26.87 -18.81 -18.40
C LEU A 219 28.18 -19.55 -18.70
N ALA A 220 28.62 -20.46 -17.83
CA ALA A 220 29.81 -21.26 -18.05
C ALA A 220 29.64 -22.23 -19.24
N VAL A 221 28.50 -22.91 -19.35
CA VAL A 221 28.17 -23.78 -20.48
C VAL A 221 28.12 -23.00 -21.80
N LEU A 222 27.51 -21.81 -21.81
CA LEU A 222 27.49 -20.93 -22.98
C LEU A 222 28.91 -20.49 -23.37
N GLY A 223 29.75 -20.14 -22.40
CA GLY A 223 31.16 -19.82 -22.63
C GLY A 223 31.96 -20.99 -23.22
N ILE A 224 31.75 -22.21 -22.70
CA ILE A 224 32.36 -23.45 -23.24
C ILE A 224 31.92 -23.70 -24.69
N LEU A 225 30.67 -23.40 -25.02
CA LEU A 225 30.11 -23.51 -26.37
C LEU A 225 30.56 -22.40 -27.33
N GLY A 226 31.32 -21.41 -26.84
CA GLY A 226 31.83 -20.28 -27.63
C GLY A 226 30.87 -19.09 -27.73
N VAL A 227 29.76 -19.08 -26.98
CA VAL A 227 28.84 -17.96 -26.91
C VAL A 227 29.37 -16.94 -25.90
N ASN A 228 29.90 -15.82 -26.40
CA ASN A 228 30.59 -14.84 -25.57
C ASN A 228 29.63 -13.76 -25.02
N GLY A 229 28.70 -14.16 -24.13
CA GLY A 229 27.72 -13.25 -23.51
C GLY A 229 28.31 -12.24 -22.50
N LEU A 230 29.57 -12.40 -22.13
CA LEU A 230 30.26 -11.56 -21.13
C LEU A 230 31.17 -10.50 -21.74
N SER A 231 31.40 -10.47 -23.07
CA SER A 231 32.40 -9.57 -23.66
C SER A 231 32.10 -8.08 -23.42
N TRP A 232 30.83 -7.69 -23.54
CA TRP A 232 30.37 -6.34 -23.23
C TRP A 232 30.54 -6.00 -21.74
N LEU A 233 30.27 -6.97 -20.87
CA LEU A 233 30.35 -6.80 -19.42
C LEU A 233 31.81 -6.71 -18.95
N VAL A 234 32.71 -7.49 -19.56
CA VAL A 234 34.15 -7.49 -19.28
C VAL A 234 34.79 -6.17 -19.75
N THR A 235 34.42 -5.66 -20.92
CA THR A 235 34.99 -4.40 -21.44
C THR A 235 34.59 -3.18 -20.60
N ARG A 236 33.45 -3.23 -19.92
CA ARG A 236 32.97 -2.16 -19.00
C ARG A 236 33.14 -2.51 -17.53
N LYS A 237 33.91 -3.54 -17.22
CA LYS A 237 34.03 -4.10 -15.87
C LYS A 237 34.31 -3.02 -14.81
N GLU A 238 35.27 -2.13 -15.04
CA GLU A 238 35.63 -1.10 -14.07
C GLU A 238 34.49 -0.09 -13.84
N GLN A 239 33.77 0.29 -14.89
CA GLN A 239 32.61 1.18 -14.77
C GLN A 239 31.49 0.49 -13.99
N VAL A 240 31.24 -0.79 -14.27
CA VAL A 240 30.26 -1.61 -13.55
C VAL A 240 30.67 -1.73 -12.08
N GLU A 241 31.91 -2.11 -11.76
CA GLU A 241 32.41 -2.22 -10.38
C GLU A 241 32.32 -0.90 -9.60
N ARG A 242 32.60 0.24 -10.25
CA ARG A 242 32.45 1.56 -9.62
C ARG A 242 30.98 1.94 -9.41
N ALA A 243 30.12 1.70 -10.39
CA ALA A 243 28.69 1.98 -10.29
C ALA A 243 28.01 1.12 -9.22
N THR A 244 28.35 -0.17 -9.18
CA THR A 244 27.87 -1.10 -8.16
C THR A 244 28.44 -0.77 -6.78
N GLY A 245 29.69 -0.33 -6.70
CA GLY A 245 30.30 0.20 -5.47
C GLY A 245 29.53 1.39 -4.92
N TRP A 246 29.20 2.38 -5.75
CA TRP A 246 28.39 3.53 -5.34
C TRP A 246 26.98 3.14 -4.91
N ALA A 247 26.28 2.30 -5.69
CA ALA A 247 24.97 1.78 -5.30
C ALA A 247 25.04 1.07 -3.93
N MET A 248 26.10 0.30 -3.69
CA MET A 248 26.31 -0.38 -2.42
C MET A 248 26.57 0.58 -1.26
N VAL A 249 27.21 1.74 -1.46
CA VAL A 249 27.38 2.75 -0.39
C VAL A 249 26.01 3.19 0.14
N PHE A 250 25.06 3.45 -0.76
CA PHE A 250 23.72 3.88 -0.37
C PHE A 250 22.99 2.79 0.41
N VAL A 251 22.94 1.58 -0.13
CA VAL A 251 22.18 0.49 0.50
C VAL A 251 22.87 -0.02 1.77
N ALA A 252 24.20 -0.07 1.82
CA ALA A 252 24.92 -0.43 3.03
C ALA A 252 24.76 0.62 4.12
N GLY A 253 24.79 1.91 3.78
CA GLY A 253 24.50 3.00 4.71
C GLY A 253 23.08 2.87 5.30
N TYR A 254 22.11 2.50 4.46
CA TYR A 254 20.75 2.20 4.90
C TYR A 254 20.68 1.02 5.86
N ILE A 255 21.22 -0.15 5.49
CA ILE A 255 21.21 -1.36 6.35
C ILE A 255 21.93 -1.10 7.68
N LEU A 256 23.06 -0.40 7.65
CA LEU A 256 23.81 -0.05 8.86
C LEU A 256 22.98 0.84 9.79
N THR A 257 22.27 1.83 9.23
CA THR A 257 21.39 2.71 10.00
C THR A 257 20.20 1.93 10.56
N LEU A 258 19.60 1.03 9.77
CA LEU A 258 18.53 0.14 10.21
C LEU A 258 18.98 -0.78 11.36
N GLY A 259 20.22 -1.26 11.34
CA GLY A 259 20.78 -2.03 12.45
C GLY A 259 21.01 -1.21 13.72
N LEU A 260 21.48 0.04 13.58
CA LEU A 260 21.72 0.96 14.71
C LEU A 260 20.45 1.51 15.33
N PHE A 261 19.43 1.84 14.53
CA PHE A 261 18.25 2.56 14.99
C PHE A 261 16.95 1.79 14.83
N THR A 262 17.06 0.48 14.53
CA THR A 262 15.96 -0.47 14.34
C THR A 262 15.03 -0.09 13.18
N HIS A 263 13.98 -0.90 12.98
CA HIS A 263 12.89 -0.57 12.07
C HIS A 263 12.11 0.69 12.54
N ASP A 264 12.12 0.99 13.84
CA ASP A 264 11.39 2.14 14.38
C ASP A 264 11.93 3.47 13.86
N TRP A 265 13.25 3.59 13.63
CA TRP A 265 13.81 4.76 12.95
C TRP A 265 13.33 4.90 11.51
N TRP A 266 13.27 3.78 10.77
CA TRP A 266 12.81 3.80 9.40
C TRP A 266 11.37 4.34 9.30
N VAL A 267 10.52 3.99 10.27
CA VAL A 267 9.18 4.57 10.45
C VAL A 267 9.26 6.03 10.89
N TYR A 268 9.96 6.33 11.99
CA TYR A 268 10.14 7.68 12.55
C TYR A 268 10.65 8.71 11.54
N SER A 269 11.47 8.27 10.60
CA SER A 269 12.08 9.13 9.58
C SER A 269 11.11 9.61 8.50
N GLY A 270 9.90 9.06 8.43
CA GLY A 270 8.96 9.27 7.33
C GLY A 270 9.37 8.60 6.01
N GLN A 271 10.56 7.99 5.95
CA GLN A 271 11.05 7.32 4.75
C GLN A 271 10.27 6.02 4.47
N HIS A 272 9.85 5.28 5.51
CA HIS A 272 8.95 4.14 5.34
C HIS A 272 7.64 4.56 4.67
N THR A 273 6.94 5.54 5.24
CA THR A 273 5.66 6.05 4.72
C THR A 273 5.80 6.60 3.30
N LEU A 274 6.92 7.28 3.02
CA LEU A 274 7.23 7.73 1.67
C LEU A 274 7.45 6.56 0.72
N LEU A 275 8.31 5.60 1.09
CA LEU A 275 8.62 4.44 0.24
C LEU A 275 7.35 3.64 -0.02
N GLU A 276 6.55 3.38 0.99
CA GLU A 276 5.25 2.72 0.91
C GLU A 276 4.28 3.45 -0.03
N SER A 277 4.22 4.79 0.03
CA SER A 277 3.41 5.58 -0.89
C SER A 277 3.90 5.48 -2.36
N PHE A 278 5.21 5.32 -2.58
CA PHE A 278 5.81 5.18 -3.90
C PHE A 278 5.76 3.76 -4.46
N THR A 279 6.09 2.76 -3.65
CA THR A 279 6.16 1.34 -4.03
C THR A 279 4.81 0.65 -3.93
N GLN A 280 3.84 1.26 -3.24
CA GLN A 280 2.60 0.62 -2.81
C GLN A 280 2.92 -0.69 -2.09
N GLU A 281 3.79 -0.63 -1.09
CA GLU A 281 4.32 -1.81 -0.40
C GLU A 281 3.20 -2.72 0.14
N GLU A 282 2.11 -2.17 0.69
CA GLU A 282 0.88 -2.93 1.04
C GLU A 282 0.22 -3.67 -0.14
N ARG A 283 0.40 -3.23 -1.39
CA ARG A 283 -0.12 -3.90 -2.59
C ARG A 283 0.90 -4.84 -3.23
N PHE A 284 2.18 -4.47 -3.26
CA PHE A 284 3.24 -5.28 -3.89
C PHE A 284 3.85 -6.31 -2.93
N LEU A 285 4.34 -5.87 -1.77
CA LEU A 285 4.76 -6.79 -0.70
C LEU A 285 3.56 -7.36 0.03
N GLY A 286 2.45 -6.65 0.24
CA GLY A 286 1.25 -7.26 0.82
C GLY A 286 0.61 -8.31 -0.09
N SER A 287 0.70 -8.22 -1.43
CA SER A 287 0.32 -9.36 -2.30
C SER A 287 1.34 -10.50 -2.29
N PHE A 288 2.58 -10.26 -1.87
CA PHE A 288 3.64 -11.27 -1.71
C PHE A 288 3.62 -11.91 -0.32
N ILE A 289 3.35 -11.15 0.74
CA ILE A 289 3.19 -11.53 2.15
C ILE A 289 1.85 -12.27 2.33
N ASN A 290 0.74 -11.74 1.79
CA ASN A 290 -0.54 -12.46 1.68
C ASN A 290 -0.51 -13.61 0.65
N ARG A 291 0.57 -13.76 -0.12
CA ARG A 291 0.86 -14.99 -0.89
C ARG A 291 1.76 -15.96 -0.12
N LEU A 292 2.59 -15.49 0.81
CA LEU A 292 3.56 -16.33 1.52
C LEU A 292 3.15 -16.70 2.95
N GLY A 293 2.03 -16.18 3.47
CA GLY A 293 1.51 -16.56 4.80
C GLY A 293 2.43 -16.14 5.94
N LEU A 294 3.37 -15.23 5.67
CA LEU A 294 4.19 -14.60 6.68
C LEU A 294 3.23 -13.74 7.51
N ALA A 295 3.25 -13.89 8.84
CA ALA A 295 2.52 -13.00 9.73
C ALA A 295 2.75 -11.57 9.25
N GLU A 296 1.67 -10.81 9.01
CA GLU A 296 1.76 -9.36 8.93
C GLU A 296 2.57 -8.96 10.15
N ALA A 297 3.82 -8.53 9.94
CA ALA A 297 4.51 -7.91 11.02
C ALA A 297 3.68 -6.64 11.28
N PRO A 298 3.12 -6.47 12.48
CA PRO A 298 2.23 -5.36 12.76
C PRO A 298 3.11 -4.11 12.75
N HIS A 299 3.25 -3.47 11.59
CA HIS A 299 3.88 -2.17 11.50
C HIS A 299 2.75 -1.16 11.55
N GLN A 300 2.39 -0.78 12.76
CA GLN A 300 1.42 0.26 12.98
C GLN A 300 2.14 1.62 12.84
N HIS A 301 1.56 2.51 12.04
CA HIS A 301 2.12 3.83 11.75
C HIS A 301 1.53 4.86 12.72
N GLY A 302 2.40 5.44 13.55
CA GLY A 302 2.04 6.60 14.36
C GLY A 302 3.23 7.09 15.19
N PRO A 303 3.46 8.41 15.31
CA PRO A 303 4.52 8.95 16.16
C PRO A 303 4.40 8.49 17.61
N GLY A 304 3.20 8.16 18.10
CA GLY A 304 2.99 7.58 19.43
C GLY A 304 3.51 6.18 19.66
N GLN A 305 3.79 5.44 18.60
CA GLN A 305 4.33 4.09 18.72
C GLN A 305 5.85 4.05 18.64
N VAL A 306 6.47 5.09 18.08
CA VAL A 306 7.92 5.28 18.07
C VAL A 306 8.38 6.24 19.17
N ALA A 307 7.45 6.91 19.86
CA ALA A 307 7.72 7.77 21.01
C ALA A 307 8.40 6.99 22.14
N GLY A 308 9.59 7.45 22.56
CA GLY A 308 10.35 6.83 23.64
C GLY A 308 11.10 5.54 23.26
N LYS A 309 10.94 5.03 22.03
CA LYS A 309 11.76 3.93 21.53
C LYS A 309 13.17 4.40 21.21
N LEU A 310 14.14 3.50 21.37
CA LEU A 310 15.55 3.77 21.17
C LEU A 310 16.16 2.74 20.24
N GLY A 311 17.20 3.18 19.54
CA GLY A 311 18.09 2.33 18.77
C GLY A 311 18.94 1.43 19.67
N LEU A 312 19.78 0.63 19.01
CA LEU A 312 20.88 -0.06 19.65
C LEU A 312 21.77 0.95 20.41
N PHE A 313 22.24 0.56 21.60
CA PHE A 313 23.01 1.44 22.50
C PHE A 313 22.23 2.67 23.02
N ASP A 314 20.90 2.54 23.14
CA ASP A 314 20.03 3.60 23.66
C ASP A 314 20.11 4.90 22.83
N LEU A 315 20.40 4.77 21.52
CA LEU A 315 20.54 5.90 20.62
C LEU A 315 19.16 6.48 20.24
N PRO A 316 18.97 7.82 20.32
CA PRO A 316 17.74 8.47 19.87
C PRO A 316 17.44 8.22 18.38
N LEU A 317 16.19 7.89 18.04
CA LEU A 317 15.78 7.58 16.66
C LEU A 317 16.03 8.74 15.68
N TRP A 318 15.86 9.99 16.10
CA TRP A 318 16.06 11.16 15.23
C TRP A 318 17.49 11.30 14.70
N LEU A 319 18.48 10.73 15.39
CA LEU A 319 19.86 10.71 14.92
C LEU A 319 20.04 9.81 13.69
N GLY A 320 19.15 8.84 13.45
CA GLY A 320 19.31 7.88 12.36
C GLY A 320 19.35 8.56 10.99
N ASN A 321 18.58 9.62 10.75
CA ASN A 321 18.61 10.33 9.47
C ASN A 321 19.93 11.06 9.25
N TRP A 322 20.46 11.66 10.32
CA TRP A 322 21.78 12.27 10.29
C TRP A 322 22.86 11.22 10.01
N VAL A 323 22.81 10.07 10.68
CA VAL A 323 23.75 8.98 10.45
C VAL A 323 23.66 8.47 9.01
N LEU A 324 22.46 8.23 8.49
CA LEU A 324 22.24 7.81 7.10
C LEU A 324 22.87 8.79 6.10
N VAL A 325 22.53 10.08 6.24
CA VAL A 325 23.00 11.12 5.34
C VAL A 325 24.51 11.31 5.44
N ILE A 326 25.10 11.23 6.64
CA ILE A 326 26.54 11.26 6.85
C ILE A 326 27.21 10.06 6.15
N LEU A 327 26.64 8.85 6.30
CA LEU A 327 27.16 7.64 5.64
C LEU A 327 27.11 7.74 4.11
N TRP A 328 26.23 8.55 3.53
CA TRP A 328 26.19 8.79 2.07
C TRP A 328 27.10 9.94 1.63
N ILE A 329 27.12 11.04 2.38
CA ILE A 329 27.86 12.27 2.04
C ILE A 329 29.37 12.11 2.26
N VAL A 330 29.80 11.50 3.37
CA VAL A 330 31.23 11.38 3.70
C VAL A 330 32.00 10.64 2.60
N PRO A 331 31.54 9.48 2.08
CA PRO A 331 32.23 8.81 0.97
C PRO A 331 32.28 9.65 -0.31
N LEU A 332 31.24 10.42 -0.63
CA LEU A 332 31.21 11.34 -1.78
C LEU A 332 32.32 12.39 -1.68
N TRP A 333 32.40 13.07 -0.55
CA TRP A 333 33.41 14.11 -0.33
C TRP A 333 34.81 13.54 -0.17
N TRP A 334 34.96 12.36 0.44
CA TRP A 334 36.23 11.66 0.51
C TRP A 334 36.74 11.29 -0.89
N TYR A 335 35.84 10.82 -1.77
CA TYR A 335 36.15 10.56 -3.18
C TYR A 335 36.58 11.82 -3.93
N TYR A 336 35.84 12.92 -3.76
CA TYR A 336 36.21 14.21 -4.34
C TYR A 336 37.59 14.69 -3.88
N MET A 337 37.88 14.65 -2.57
CA MET A 337 39.16 15.07 -2.01
C MET A 337 40.33 14.23 -2.54
N ARG A 338 40.11 12.92 -2.69
CA ARG A 338 41.12 12.03 -3.25
C ARG A 338 41.37 12.32 -4.73
N ARG A 339 40.32 12.48 -5.53
CA ARG A 339 40.43 12.82 -6.95
C ARG A 339 41.11 14.18 -7.16
N LYS A 340 40.79 15.16 -6.32
CA LYS A 340 41.47 16.47 -6.31
C LYS A 340 42.95 16.36 -5.96
N LYS A 341 43.33 15.46 -5.05
CA LYS A 341 44.75 15.19 -4.73
C LYS A 341 45.46 14.52 -5.90
N ASP A 342 44.83 13.53 -6.53
CA ASP A 342 45.39 12.79 -7.65
C ASP A 342 45.54 13.69 -8.90
N ALA A 343 44.61 14.62 -9.13
CA ALA A 343 44.68 15.60 -10.21
C ALA A 343 45.91 16.52 -10.14
N LYS A 344 46.42 16.80 -8.94
CA LYS A 344 47.66 17.60 -8.76
C LYS A 344 48.92 16.90 -9.27
N ALA A 345 48.87 15.57 -9.42
CA ALA A 345 49.98 14.77 -9.92
C ALA A 345 49.95 14.58 -11.45
N LEU A 346 48.93 15.11 -12.15
CA LEU A 346 48.80 15.01 -13.60
C LEU A 346 49.67 16.05 -14.33
N PRO A 347 50.07 15.77 -15.59
CA PRO A 347 50.69 16.76 -16.49
C PRO A 347 49.82 18.00 -16.69
N ASP A 348 50.41 19.17 -16.99
CA ASP A 348 49.69 20.44 -17.06
C ASP A 348 48.51 20.44 -18.05
N SER A 349 48.62 19.74 -19.19
CA SER A 349 47.52 19.61 -20.17
C SER A 349 46.31 18.88 -19.62
N ASP A 350 46.55 17.79 -18.88
CA ASP A 350 45.50 16.93 -18.31
C ASP A 350 44.95 17.51 -17.00
N ARG A 351 45.77 18.31 -16.29
CA ARG A 351 45.34 19.00 -15.07
C ARG A 351 44.25 20.03 -15.36
N VAL A 352 44.36 20.79 -16.44
CA VAL A 352 43.36 21.82 -16.80
C VAL A 352 41.99 21.20 -17.14
N SER A 353 41.97 20.09 -17.86
CA SER A 353 40.72 19.38 -18.16
C SER A 353 40.13 18.74 -16.90
N GLU A 354 40.96 18.11 -16.06
CA GLU A 354 40.53 17.49 -14.81
C GLU A 354 40.03 18.52 -13.77
N GLU A 355 40.63 19.71 -13.70
CA GLU A 355 40.16 20.80 -12.83
C GLU A 355 38.77 21.31 -13.22
N LYS A 356 38.46 21.41 -14.51
CA LYS A 356 37.11 21.74 -14.99
C LYS A 356 36.10 20.68 -14.57
N ILE A 357 36.45 19.39 -14.72
CA ILE A 357 35.61 18.27 -14.30
C ILE A 357 35.41 18.30 -12.77
N LEU A 358 36.46 18.54 -11.99
CA LEU A 358 36.39 18.66 -10.53
C LEU A 358 35.51 19.83 -10.09
N SER A 359 35.54 20.97 -10.78
CA SER A 359 34.65 22.10 -10.50
C SER A 359 33.19 21.72 -10.71
N TRP A 360 32.88 21.01 -11.80
CA TRP A 360 31.52 20.52 -12.05
C TRP A 360 31.07 19.49 -11.01
N ILE A 361 31.93 18.51 -10.70
CA ILE A 361 31.68 17.50 -9.67
C ILE A 361 31.43 18.17 -8.30
N PHE A 362 32.20 19.21 -7.96
CA PHE A 362 32.02 19.94 -6.72
C PHE A 362 30.61 20.55 -6.61
N TRP A 363 30.15 21.25 -7.65
CA TRP A 363 28.80 21.84 -7.66
C TRP A 363 27.69 20.80 -7.73
N CYS A 364 27.92 19.66 -8.39
CA CYS A 364 26.99 18.54 -8.33
C CYS A 364 26.92 17.93 -6.93
N PHE A 365 28.06 17.71 -6.28
CA PHE A 365 28.13 17.08 -4.95
C PHE A 365 27.58 17.99 -3.86
N ILE A 366 27.82 19.31 -3.92
CA ILE A 366 27.22 20.25 -2.97
C ILE A 366 25.69 20.32 -3.13
N SER A 367 25.19 20.39 -4.37
CA SER A 367 23.75 20.41 -4.64
C SER A 367 23.08 19.11 -4.21
N PHE A 368 23.70 17.97 -4.52
CA PHE A 368 23.21 16.65 -4.14
C PHE A 368 23.27 16.44 -2.62
N SER A 369 24.33 16.88 -1.94
CA SER A 369 24.43 16.85 -0.47
C SER A 369 23.34 17.69 0.19
N ALA A 370 23.12 18.91 -0.30
CA ALA A 370 22.06 19.79 0.19
C ALA A 370 20.66 19.16 -0.03
N LEU A 371 20.43 18.54 -1.18
CA LEU A 371 19.20 17.82 -1.47
C LEU A 371 18.99 16.64 -0.50
N LEU A 372 20.01 15.83 -0.25
CA LEU A 372 19.92 14.71 0.69
C LEU A 372 19.59 15.19 2.11
N VAL A 373 20.24 16.25 2.58
CA VAL A 373 19.94 16.84 3.90
C VAL A 373 18.52 17.38 3.93
N ALA A 374 18.14 18.21 2.95
CA ALA A 374 16.80 18.79 2.88
C ALA A 374 15.71 17.70 2.88
N VAL A 375 15.88 16.64 2.09
CA VAL A 375 14.88 15.57 1.98
C VAL A 375 14.86 14.69 3.22
N PHE A 376 16.00 14.08 3.58
CA PHE A 376 16.02 13.00 4.58
C PHE A 376 16.10 13.49 6.04
N VAL A 377 16.62 14.70 6.27
CA VAL A 377 16.73 15.27 7.62
C VAL A 377 15.56 16.19 7.94
N TYR A 378 15.07 16.95 6.96
CA TYR A 378 14.03 17.95 7.16
C TYR A 378 12.67 17.50 6.61
N VAL A 379 12.50 17.44 5.29
CA VAL A 379 11.18 17.26 4.65
C VAL A 379 10.47 15.97 5.06
N LEU A 380 11.16 14.83 5.09
CA LEU A 380 10.51 13.55 5.41
C LEU A 380 10.15 13.39 6.89
N PRO A 381 11.05 13.70 7.84
CA PRO A 381 10.69 13.67 9.25
C PRO A 381 9.65 14.72 9.61
N ASP A 382 9.77 15.93 9.08
CA ASP A 382 8.81 17.03 9.30
C ASP A 382 7.42 16.62 8.80
N ARG A 383 7.34 16.11 7.56
CA ARG A 383 6.07 15.59 7.01
C ARG A 383 5.49 14.47 7.86
N PHE A 384 6.30 13.56 8.39
CA PHE A 384 5.83 12.44 9.20
C PHE A 384 5.41 12.84 10.62
N LEU A 385 6.20 13.68 11.30
CA LEU A 385 5.94 14.11 12.67
C LEU A 385 4.76 15.09 12.74
N PHE A 386 4.70 16.08 11.85
CA PHE A 386 3.60 17.06 11.82
C PHE A 386 2.27 16.48 11.32
N HIS A 387 2.28 15.48 10.43
CA HIS A 387 1.04 14.79 10.02
C HIS A 387 0.69 13.61 10.93
N GLY A 388 1.59 13.20 11.83
CA GLY A 388 1.38 12.10 12.75
C GLY A 388 0.86 12.54 14.13
N GLU A 389 1.14 13.76 14.59
CA GLU A 389 0.57 14.31 15.84
C GLU A 389 -0.95 14.50 15.76
N ALA A 390 -1.51 14.73 14.57
CA ALA A 390 -2.96 14.73 14.32
C ALA A 390 -3.65 13.37 14.59
N LEU A 391 -2.87 12.28 14.75
CA LEU A 391 -3.37 10.96 15.15
C LEU A 391 -3.27 10.69 16.66
N MET A 392 -2.60 11.56 17.43
CA MET A 392 -2.29 11.31 18.85
C MET A 392 -3.39 11.74 19.82
N ASP A 393 -4.23 12.73 19.47
CA ASP A 393 -5.24 13.27 20.39
C ASP A 393 -6.43 12.31 20.65
N THR A 394 -6.42 11.13 20.05
CA THR A 394 -7.42 10.06 20.28
C THR A 394 -6.88 8.87 21.08
N SER A 395 -5.62 8.90 21.54
CA SER A 395 -4.93 7.73 22.13
C SER A 395 -4.51 7.89 23.60
N GLY A 396 -5.23 8.68 24.38
CA GLY A 396 -5.08 8.77 25.84
C GLY A 396 -5.63 7.53 26.56
N THR A 397 -4.72 6.71 27.10
CA THR A 397 -4.88 5.61 28.07
C THR A 397 -6.27 5.43 28.73
N VAL A 398 -6.95 4.31 28.44
CA VAL A 398 -8.02 3.77 29.29
C VAL A 398 -7.53 2.52 30.01
N ARG A 399 -7.42 2.67 31.34
CA ARG A 399 -7.30 1.57 32.30
C ARG A 399 -8.53 0.66 32.16
N VAL A 400 -8.30 -0.65 32.20
CA VAL A 400 -9.35 -1.65 32.34
C VAL A 400 -10.18 -1.33 33.58
N GLY A 401 -11.43 -0.93 33.36
CA GLY A 401 -12.46 -0.72 34.35
C GLY A 401 -13.80 -1.07 33.70
N ASP A 402 -14.55 -1.90 34.39
CA ASP A 402 -15.80 -2.53 33.97
C ASP A 402 -16.89 -1.53 33.51
N ASP A 403 -17.77 -2.05 32.65
CA ASP A 403 -19.17 -1.70 32.43
C ASP A 403 -19.54 -0.21 32.25
N HIS A 404 -20.02 0.15 31.06
CA HIS A 404 -21.35 0.75 30.79
C HIS A 404 -21.46 1.16 29.30
N ALA A 405 -22.56 0.75 28.67
CA ALA A 405 -22.86 0.95 27.27
C ALA A 405 -23.16 2.41 26.93
N HIS A 406 -22.41 3.03 26.01
CA HIS A 406 -22.85 4.19 25.21
C HIS A 406 -22.07 4.24 23.89
N GLY A 407 -22.77 4.02 22.76
CA GLY A 407 -22.27 4.21 21.40
C GLY A 407 -23.41 4.00 20.41
N GLY A 408 -23.92 5.10 19.84
CA GLY A 408 -25.07 5.10 18.94
C GLY A 408 -24.75 4.37 17.63
N GLY A 409 -25.26 3.15 17.49
CA GLY A 409 -25.28 2.45 16.21
C GLY A 409 -26.55 2.78 15.44
N SER A 410 -26.48 2.86 14.11
CA SER A 410 -27.65 2.81 13.25
C SER A 410 -28.00 1.34 12.97
N VAL A 411 -29.25 0.92 13.16
CA VAL A 411 -29.68 -0.45 12.87
C VAL A 411 -30.82 -0.43 11.86
N MET A 412 -30.69 -1.22 10.79
CA MET A 412 -31.69 -1.35 9.73
C MET A 412 -32.48 -2.64 9.91
N HIS A 413 -33.80 -2.53 9.83
CA HIS A 413 -34.75 -3.64 9.91
C HIS A 413 -35.75 -3.58 8.76
N GLU A 414 -36.21 -4.72 8.26
CA GLU A 414 -37.38 -4.77 7.39
C GLU A 414 -38.64 -4.95 8.26
N GLU A 415 -39.67 -4.11 8.05
CA GLU A 415 -40.90 -4.07 8.84
C GLU A 415 -41.54 -5.46 9.01
N ASN A 416 -41.55 -6.25 7.92
CA ASN A 416 -42.18 -7.57 7.89
C ASN A 416 -41.36 -8.67 8.60
N GLN A 417 -40.12 -8.38 9.01
CA GLN A 417 -39.24 -9.31 9.72
C GLN A 417 -39.29 -9.13 11.24
N ILE A 418 -39.87 -8.03 11.74
CA ILE A 418 -39.91 -7.72 13.17
C ILE A 418 -41.09 -8.43 13.85
N THR A 419 -40.77 -9.44 14.65
CA THR A 419 -41.76 -10.20 15.45
C THR A 419 -41.79 -9.79 16.92
N HIS A 420 -40.71 -9.15 17.42
CA HIS A 420 -40.56 -8.68 18.80
C HIS A 420 -39.76 -7.38 18.84
N GLY A 421 -40.11 -6.46 19.77
CA GLY A 421 -39.41 -5.19 19.98
C GLY A 421 -39.97 -4.02 19.15
N LEU A 422 -39.19 -2.94 19.08
CA LEU A 422 -39.55 -1.70 18.39
C LEU A 422 -39.81 -1.95 16.90
N ALA A 423 -40.95 -1.49 16.40
CA ALA A 423 -41.31 -1.54 14.99
C ALA A 423 -42.01 -0.25 14.56
N VAL A 424 -42.00 0.01 13.25
CA VAL A 424 -42.80 1.04 12.61
C VAL A 424 -43.66 0.38 11.54
N ASN A 425 -44.97 0.45 11.70
CA ASN A 425 -45.91 -0.09 10.72
C ASN A 425 -46.47 1.00 9.80
N LEU A 426 -46.32 0.83 8.49
CA LEU A 426 -46.81 1.79 7.50
C LEU A 426 -48.22 1.43 7.01
N ARG A 427 -49.11 2.42 7.03
CA ARG A 427 -50.40 2.39 6.34
C ARG A 427 -50.50 3.55 5.34
N ILE A 428 -50.89 3.21 4.11
CA ILE A 428 -51.11 4.18 3.04
C ILE A 428 -52.62 4.24 2.72
N ASP A 429 -53.17 5.44 2.60
CA ASP A 429 -54.59 5.68 2.25
C ASP A 429 -54.72 6.73 1.13
N PRO A 430 -55.26 6.38 -0.05
CA PRO A 430 -55.73 5.06 -0.45
C PRO A 430 -54.57 4.05 -0.54
N SER A 431 -54.87 2.77 -0.36
CA SER A 431 -53.87 1.68 -0.41
C SER A 431 -53.13 1.58 -1.75
N VAL A 432 -53.69 2.17 -2.80
CA VAL A 432 -53.05 2.36 -4.11
C VAL A 432 -53.10 3.86 -4.43
N PRO A 433 -52.02 4.61 -4.14
CA PRO A 433 -51.93 6.01 -4.51
C PRO A 433 -52.03 6.22 -6.02
N VAL A 434 -52.61 7.37 -6.41
CA VAL A 434 -52.75 7.75 -7.81
C VAL A 434 -51.97 9.03 -8.06
N VAL A 435 -51.28 9.11 -9.21
CA VAL A 435 -50.52 10.31 -9.63
C VAL A 435 -51.40 11.56 -9.57
N GLY A 436 -50.88 12.63 -8.96
CA GLY A 436 -51.58 13.91 -8.82
C GLY A 436 -52.64 13.96 -7.72
N ALA A 437 -52.99 12.84 -7.07
CA ALA A 437 -53.86 12.82 -5.90
C ALA A 437 -53.03 12.74 -4.60
N PRO A 438 -53.47 13.40 -3.50
CA PRO A 438 -52.84 13.24 -2.21
C PRO A 438 -53.11 11.85 -1.62
N ALA A 439 -52.07 11.19 -1.14
CA ALA A 439 -52.13 9.96 -0.36
C ALA A 439 -51.62 10.23 1.06
N GLN A 440 -52.33 9.68 2.05
CA GLN A 440 -51.98 9.78 3.46
C GLN A 440 -51.05 8.63 3.83
N PHE A 441 -49.96 8.93 4.52
CA PHE A 441 -49.02 7.96 5.07
C PHE A 441 -49.09 8.05 6.60
N ASP A 442 -49.48 6.97 7.24
CA ASP A 442 -49.53 6.82 8.69
C ASP A 442 -48.49 5.79 9.14
N PHE A 443 -47.53 6.22 9.95
CA PHE A 443 -46.46 5.40 10.52
C PHE A 443 -46.76 5.16 12.00
N LEU A 444 -47.19 3.95 12.35
CA LEU A 444 -47.41 3.56 13.75
C LEU A 444 -46.12 3.04 14.36
N VAL A 445 -45.52 3.81 15.26
CA VAL A 445 -44.40 3.35 16.10
C VAL A 445 -44.97 2.53 17.25
N ASN A 446 -44.55 1.27 17.37
CA ASN A 446 -45.09 0.34 18.35
C ASN A 446 -44.07 -0.69 18.85
N GLU A 447 -44.43 -1.39 19.93
CA GLU A 447 -43.70 -2.55 20.44
C GLU A 447 -44.43 -3.84 20.03
N LYS A 448 -43.72 -4.74 19.35
CA LYS A 448 -44.20 -6.09 19.00
C LYS A 448 -43.93 -7.08 20.13
N PRO A 449 -44.79 -8.11 20.33
CA PRO A 449 -45.90 -8.49 19.46
C PRO A 449 -47.24 -7.82 19.80
N THR A 450 -47.31 -7.06 20.90
CA THR A 450 -48.57 -6.50 21.42
C THR A 450 -49.12 -5.35 20.57
N ASN A 451 -48.31 -4.79 19.67
CA ASN A 451 -48.59 -3.57 18.90
C ASN A 451 -48.93 -2.38 19.82
N THR A 452 -48.31 -2.33 21.01
CA THR A 452 -48.52 -1.23 21.95
C THR A 452 -47.88 0.03 21.38
N PRO A 453 -48.63 1.14 21.21
CA PRO A 453 -48.06 2.37 20.69
C PRO A 453 -46.91 2.89 21.55
N VAL A 454 -45.85 3.34 20.90
CA VAL A 454 -44.73 4.05 21.53
C VAL A 454 -45.01 5.55 21.44
N PRO A 455 -45.09 6.27 22.57
CA PRO A 455 -45.32 7.70 22.55
C PRO A 455 -44.20 8.45 21.80
N ALA A 456 -44.55 9.41 20.96
CA ALA A 456 -43.63 10.36 20.35
C ALA A 456 -42.74 11.07 21.38
N SER A 457 -43.25 11.31 22.60
CA SER A 457 -42.46 11.90 23.70
C SER A 457 -41.31 11.02 24.20
N SER A 458 -41.28 9.74 23.84
CA SER A 458 -40.19 8.81 24.16
C SER A 458 -39.13 8.70 23.06
N LEU A 459 -39.35 9.36 21.92
CA LEU A 459 -38.40 9.44 20.83
C LEU A 459 -37.50 10.67 20.98
N GLN A 460 -36.29 10.57 20.45
CA GLN A 460 -35.32 11.66 20.44
C GLN A 460 -35.40 12.40 19.11
N VAL A 461 -35.26 13.73 19.16
CA VAL A 461 -35.13 14.56 17.97
C VAL A 461 -33.75 14.30 17.37
N GLU A 462 -33.72 13.94 16.10
CA GLU A 462 -32.52 13.85 15.27
C GLU A 462 -32.75 14.74 14.05
N HIS A 463 -31.76 15.56 13.67
CA HIS A 463 -31.89 16.50 12.55
C HIS A 463 -33.19 17.34 12.59
N GLU A 464 -33.46 17.91 13.76
CA GLU A 464 -34.63 18.78 14.03
C GLU A 464 -36.01 18.11 13.91
N LYS A 465 -36.08 16.80 13.62
CA LYS A 465 -37.33 16.06 13.45
C LYS A 465 -37.35 14.80 14.33
N LEU A 466 -38.55 14.28 14.60
CA LEU A 466 -38.71 13.00 15.32
C LEU A 466 -38.67 11.79 14.39
N MET A 467 -38.99 12.01 13.11
CA MET A 467 -39.04 10.96 12.11
C MET A 467 -38.60 11.49 10.74
N HIS A 468 -37.72 10.74 10.09
CA HIS A 468 -37.34 10.94 8.69
C HIS A 468 -37.94 9.82 7.85
N VAL A 469 -38.55 10.16 6.73
CA VAL A 469 -39.05 9.18 5.76
C VAL A 469 -38.40 9.44 4.42
N ILE A 470 -37.64 8.47 3.95
CA ILE A 470 -36.99 8.50 2.64
C ILE A 470 -37.71 7.53 1.72
N GLY A 471 -38.05 7.97 0.52
CA GLY A 471 -38.71 7.14 -0.47
C GLY A 471 -38.08 7.26 -1.85
N LEU A 472 -38.15 6.15 -2.58
CA LEU A 472 -37.52 6.03 -3.89
C LEU A 472 -38.35 5.18 -4.84
N ARG A 473 -38.47 5.64 -6.09
CA ARG A 473 -39.05 4.87 -7.20
C ARG A 473 -38.06 3.81 -7.71
N ALA A 474 -38.56 2.71 -8.27
CA ALA A 474 -37.76 1.57 -8.75
C ALA A 474 -36.68 1.92 -9.78
N ASP A 475 -36.88 2.97 -10.57
CA ASP A 475 -35.90 3.47 -11.53
C ASP A 475 -34.85 4.41 -10.91
N MET A 476 -34.94 4.65 -9.60
CA MET A 476 -34.07 5.49 -8.78
C MET A 476 -34.10 6.98 -9.13
N ASN A 477 -35.09 7.46 -9.89
CA ASN A 477 -35.15 8.84 -10.39
C ASN A 477 -36.23 9.71 -9.74
N GLU A 478 -37.00 9.19 -8.80
CA GLU A 478 -37.93 9.97 -7.97
C GLU A 478 -37.64 9.67 -6.51
N PHE A 479 -36.77 10.50 -5.93
CA PHE A 479 -36.37 10.48 -4.52
C PHE A 479 -37.20 11.51 -3.75
N PHE A 480 -37.60 11.17 -2.54
CA PHE A 480 -38.18 12.11 -1.61
C PHE A 480 -37.73 11.87 -0.18
N HIS A 481 -37.65 12.96 0.57
CA HIS A 481 -37.38 12.97 2.00
C HIS A 481 -38.46 13.82 2.65
N ILE A 482 -39.28 13.22 3.50
CA ILE A 482 -40.42 13.88 4.17
C ILE A 482 -40.37 13.63 5.67
N HIS A 483 -41.00 14.52 6.44
CA HIS A 483 -40.96 14.50 7.90
C HIS A 483 -42.39 14.40 8.45
N PRO A 484 -42.88 13.19 8.76
CA PRO A 484 -44.18 13.01 9.38
C PRO A 484 -44.30 13.67 10.75
N ASP A 485 -45.46 14.26 11.03
CA ASP A 485 -45.76 14.87 12.34
C ASP A 485 -46.50 13.87 13.23
N ALA A 486 -46.20 13.88 14.52
CA ALA A 486 -46.91 13.06 15.50
C ALA A 486 -48.39 13.48 15.57
N LEU A 487 -49.30 12.52 15.39
CA LEU A 487 -50.73 12.71 15.49
C LEU A 487 -51.15 12.73 16.97
N ALA A 488 -51.36 13.92 17.52
CA ALA A 488 -51.96 14.08 18.82
C ALA A 488 -53.47 13.78 18.76
N SER A 489 -53.98 12.84 19.58
CA SER A 489 -55.42 12.67 19.79
C SER A 489 -55.77 12.88 21.27
N GLY A 490 -56.12 14.12 21.64
CA GLY A 490 -56.48 14.45 23.02
C GLY A 490 -55.31 14.26 24.01
N ALA A 491 -55.59 13.62 25.15
CA ALA A 491 -54.62 13.44 26.24
C ALA A 491 -53.71 12.19 26.10
N ALA A 492 -53.82 11.43 25.01
CA ALA A 492 -53.03 10.22 24.78
C ALA A 492 -52.24 10.32 23.46
N ASP A 493 -50.97 9.95 23.54
CA ASP A 493 -50.09 9.82 22.39
C ASP A 493 -50.47 8.56 21.60
N THR A 494 -50.78 8.73 20.32
CA THR A 494 -51.24 7.63 19.46
C THR A 494 -50.08 6.78 18.92
N GLY A 495 -48.83 7.27 19.03
CA GLY A 495 -47.66 6.68 18.37
C GLY A 495 -47.73 6.73 16.85
N VAL A 496 -48.72 7.42 16.26
CA VAL A 496 -48.90 7.54 14.82
C VAL A 496 -48.26 8.84 14.35
N PHE A 497 -47.40 8.74 13.34
CA PHE A 497 -46.88 9.89 12.62
C PHE A 497 -47.52 9.98 11.24
N ARG A 498 -47.97 11.17 10.84
CA ARG A 498 -48.76 11.37 9.62
C ARG A 498 -48.11 12.37 8.67
N VAL A 499 -48.16 12.04 7.37
CA VAL A 499 -47.80 12.97 6.30
C VAL A 499 -48.68 12.75 5.07
N TRP A 500 -48.91 13.81 4.30
CA TRP A 500 -49.59 13.74 3.01
C TRP A 500 -48.57 13.82 1.88
N ARG A 501 -48.73 12.98 0.86
CA ARG A 501 -47.85 12.96 -0.30
C ARG A 501 -48.62 12.87 -1.60
N THR A 502 -48.25 13.71 -2.55
CA THR A 502 -48.67 13.59 -3.94
C THR A 502 -47.50 13.10 -4.78
N PHE A 503 -47.74 12.10 -5.63
CA PHE A 503 -46.72 11.53 -6.51
C PHE A 503 -46.78 12.18 -7.88
N ALA A 504 -45.61 12.48 -8.44
CA ALA A 504 -45.50 13.10 -9.75
C ALA A 504 -45.51 12.06 -10.88
N LYS A 505 -45.01 10.85 -10.60
CA LYS A 505 -44.95 9.77 -11.59
C LYS A 505 -45.46 8.45 -11.02
N PRO A 506 -46.01 7.60 -11.88
CA PRO A 506 -46.42 6.28 -11.44
C PRO A 506 -45.21 5.33 -11.39
N GLY A 507 -45.41 4.15 -10.82
CA GLY A 507 -44.41 3.09 -10.72
C GLY A 507 -44.37 2.42 -9.34
N GLN A 508 -43.39 1.53 -9.17
CA GLN A 508 -43.09 0.89 -7.89
C GLN A 508 -42.23 1.79 -7.01
N TYR A 509 -42.57 1.88 -5.74
CA TYR A 509 -41.86 2.67 -4.73
C TYR A 509 -41.56 1.83 -3.50
N LYS A 510 -40.44 2.14 -2.85
CA LYS A 510 -40.12 1.69 -1.49
C LYS A 510 -39.83 2.90 -0.62
N VAL A 511 -40.20 2.81 0.66
CA VAL A 511 -39.95 3.83 1.67
C VAL A 511 -39.26 3.22 2.88
N TRP A 512 -38.42 4.03 3.52
CA TRP A 512 -37.77 3.74 4.79
C TRP A 512 -38.15 4.84 5.78
N SER A 513 -38.50 4.47 7.01
CA SER A 513 -38.66 5.42 8.11
C SER A 513 -37.50 5.30 9.09
N GLU A 514 -37.11 6.41 9.70
CA GLU A 514 -36.04 6.46 10.68
C GLU A 514 -36.49 7.22 11.92
N ILE A 515 -36.23 6.65 13.08
CA ILE A 515 -36.50 7.24 14.40
C ILE A 515 -35.32 6.98 15.33
N LYS A 516 -35.11 7.89 16.29
CA LYS A 516 -34.10 7.72 17.33
C LYS A 516 -34.75 7.40 18.67
N LYS A 517 -34.34 6.29 19.29
CA LYS A 517 -34.84 5.86 20.60
C LYS A 517 -33.67 5.27 21.39
N ASP A 518 -33.59 5.60 22.68
CA ASP A 518 -32.55 5.09 23.59
C ASP A 518 -31.10 5.31 23.09
N GLY A 519 -30.86 6.40 22.34
CA GLY A 519 -29.55 6.74 21.76
C GLY A 519 -29.17 5.95 20.51
N ILE A 520 -30.08 5.15 19.95
CA ILE A 520 -29.88 4.30 18.77
C ILE A 520 -30.76 4.83 17.64
N ASN A 521 -30.19 4.96 16.43
CA ASN A 521 -30.94 5.31 15.23
C ASN A 521 -31.50 4.01 14.62
N HIS A 522 -32.82 3.89 14.50
CA HIS A 522 -33.49 2.73 13.93
C HIS A 522 -34.10 3.10 12.59
N SER A 523 -33.70 2.39 11.53
CA SER A 523 -34.26 2.53 10.19
C SER A 523 -35.14 1.31 9.85
N PHE A 524 -36.33 1.53 9.32
CA PHE A 524 -37.33 0.51 8.99
C PHE A 524 -37.66 0.54 7.51
N GLY A 525 -37.28 -0.50 6.77
CA GLY A 525 -37.71 -0.72 5.39
C GLY A 525 -39.16 -1.21 5.35
N HIS A 526 -40.01 -0.49 4.63
CA HIS A 526 -41.43 -0.85 4.49
C HIS A 526 -41.69 -1.67 3.23
N GLN A 527 -42.90 -2.23 3.15
CA GLN A 527 -43.34 -2.96 1.96
C GLN A 527 -43.39 -2.04 0.73
N GLU A 528 -43.01 -2.61 -0.42
CA GLU A 528 -43.13 -1.94 -1.72
C GLU A 528 -44.60 -1.68 -2.04
N PHE A 529 -44.88 -0.52 -2.62
CA PHE A 529 -46.21 -0.15 -3.07
C PHE A 529 -46.17 0.45 -4.48
N ARG A 530 -47.32 0.37 -5.15
CA ARG A 530 -47.48 0.88 -6.51
C ARG A 530 -48.24 2.19 -6.50
N VAL A 531 -47.74 3.17 -7.24
CA VAL A 531 -48.47 4.38 -7.60
C VAL A 531 -48.98 4.21 -9.02
N GLU A 532 -50.28 4.42 -9.23
CA GLU A 532 -50.92 4.26 -10.54
C GLU A 532 -51.14 5.59 -11.27
N GLN A 533 -51.05 5.56 -12.59
CA GLN A 533 -51.49 6.68 -13.42
C GLN A 533 -53.02 6.77 -13.46
N ASN A 534 -53.58 7.96 -13.23
CA ASN A 534 -54.99 8.22 -13.51
C ASN A 534 -55.24 8.22 -15.03
N SER A 535 -55.54 7.07 -15.62
CA SER A 535 -55.78 6.92 -17.06
C SER A 535 -57.08 6.15 -17.35
N PRO A 536 -58.07 6.79 -18.00
CA PRO A 536 -59.32 6.13 -18.40
C PRO A 536 -59.15 4.96 -19.39
N PHE A 537 -57.95 4.78 -19.96
CA PHE A 537 -57.69 3.86 -21.07
C PHE A 537 -56.71 2.72 -20.74
N GLY A 538 -56.39 2.47 -19.47
CA GLY A 538 -55.67 1.25 -19.05
C GLY A 538 -54.37 0.97 -19.81
N LYS A 539 -53.60 2.01 -20.16
CA LYS A 539 -52.31 1.80 -20.81
C LYS A 539 -51.33 1.22 -19.79
N GLN A 540 -50.76 0.07 -20.13
CA GLN A 540 -49.64 -0.52 -19.40
C GLN A 540 -48.51 0.51 -19.38
N GLU A 541 -48.04 0.86 -18.18
CA GLU A 541 -47.00 1.85 -18.01
C GLU A 541 -45.68 1.36 -18.63
N PRO A 542 -44.91 2.25 -19.27
CA PRO A 542 -43.61 1.86 -19.78
C PRO A 542 -42.74 1.37 -18.62
N GLU A 543 -42.06 0.25 -18.81
CA GLU A 543 -40.99 -0.18 -17.92
C GLU A 543 -39.86 0.86 -18.02
N TYR A 544 -39.60 1.57 -16.92
CA TYR A 544 -38.57 2.61 -16.89
C TYR A 544 -37.23 1.97 -16.54
N ASP A 545 -36.35 1.84 -17.52
CA ASP A 545 -34.99 1.33 -17.30
C ASP A 545 -34.20 2.25 -16.36
N LYS A 546 -33.48 1.64 -15.41
CA LYS A 546 -32.51 2.33 -14.55
C LYS A 546 -31.36 2.88 -15.40
N GLN A 547 -31.30 4.20 -15.56
CA GLN A 547 -30.20 4.86 -16.26
C GLN A 547 -29.00 5.04 -15.32
N VAL A 548 -28.07 4.08 -15.35
CA VAL A 548 -26.83 4.10 -14.56
C VAL A 548 -25.75 4.89 -15.29
N SER A 549 -25.22 5.92 -14.64
CA SER A 549 -24.12 6.74 -15.15
C SER A 549 -23.18 7.14 -14.02
N PHE A 550 -21.90 6.75 -14.13
CA PHE A 550 -20.84 7.06 -13.16
C PHE A 550 -20.20 8.43 -13.41
N THR A 551 -20.98 9.42 -13.87
CA THR A 551 -20.50 10.80 -13.93
C THR A 551 -20.19 11.31 -12.54
N ARG A 552 -19.10 12.07 -12.42
CA ARG A 552 -18.71 12.70 -11.15
C ARG A 552 -19.25 14.10 -10.99
N ASN A 553 -19.89 14.66 -12.03
CA ASN A 553 -20.43 16.00 -12.03
C ASN A 553 -21.89 15.97 -12.53
N VAL A 554 -22.76 16.71 -11.85
CA VAL A 554 -24.17 16.91 -12.23
C VAL A 554 -24.56 18.38 -12.10
N LEU A 555 -25.54 18.81 -12.87
CA LEU A 555 -26.14 20.14 -12.76
C LEU A 555 -27.50 20.03 -12.05
N VAL A 556 -27.67 20.78 -10.97
CA VAL A 556 -28.91 20.82 -10.17
C VAL A 556 -29.32 22.26 -9.97
N ALA A 557 -30.45 22.66 -10.55
CA ALA A 557 -30.98 24.03 -10.45
C ALA A 557 -29.95 25.14 -10.75
N GLY A 558 -29.02 24.88 -11.67
CA GLY A 558 -27.94 25.81 -12.06
C GLY A 558 -26.62 25.63 -11.30
N TYR A 559 -26.59 24.87 -10.21
CA TYR A 559 -25.37 24.55 -9.48
C TYR A 559 -24.66 23.33 -10.07
N GLN A 560 -23.34 23.41 -10.23
CA GLN A 560 -22.52 22.26 -10.56
C GLN A 560 -22.12 21.56 -9.25
N VAL A 561 -22.59 20.34 -9.07
CA VAL A 561 -22.26 19.51 -7.92
C VAL A 561 -21.33 18.38 -8.38
N SER A 562 -20.21 18.22 -7.69
CA SER A 562 -19.20 17.22 -7.99
C SER A 562 -19.07 16.24 -6.82
N LEU A 563 -18.98 14.95 -7.12
CA LEU A 563 -18.73 13.89 -6.14
C LEU A 563 -17.32 13.31 -6.36
N VAL A 564 -16.46 13.46 -5.37
CA VAL A 564 -15.09 12.95 -5.37
C VAL A 564 -14.97 11.81 -4.37
N HIS A 565 -14.44 10.68 -4.84
CA HIS A 565 -14.15 9.51 -4.01
C HIS A 565 -13.06 8.64 -4.65
N ASP A 566 -12.34 7.90 -3.81
CA ASP A 566 -11.47 6.79 -4.20
C ASP A 566 -12.29 5.54 -4.58
N PRO A 567 -11.70 4.51 -5.23
CA PRO A 567 -12.41 3.26 -5.51
C PRO A 567 -13.07 2.67 -4.26
N ILE A 568 -14.40 2.51 -4.31
CA ILE A 568 -15.18 2.06 -3.15
C ILE A 568 -15.09 0.55 -3.02
N VAL A 569 -14.71 0.09 -1.84
CA VAL A 569 -14.55 -1.34 -1.53
C VAL A 569 -15.49 -1.71 -0.39
N LYS A 570 -16.21 -2.82 -0.56
CA LYS A 570 -17.10 -3.39 0.45
C LYS A 570 -16.41 -3.49 1.81
N GLY A 571 -17.11 -3.07 2.87
CA GLY A 571 -16.66 -3.14 4.26
C GLY A 571 -15.55 -2.15 4.64
N ARG A 572 -15.16 -1.25 3.74
CA ARG A 572 -14.20 -0.18 4.03
C ARG A 572 -14.91 1.16 4.16
N GLU A 573 -14.49 1.94 5.14
CA GLU A 573 -14.88 3.35 5.23
C GLU A 573 -14.36 4.09 4.00
N THR A 574 -15.26 4.84 3.38
CA THR A 574 -15.01 5.62 2.16
C THR A 574 -15.38 7.06 2.43
N LEU A 575 -14.48 7.97 2.08
CA LEU A 575 -14.75 9.40 2.08
C LEU A 575 -15.48 9.79 0.78
N LEU A 576 -16.68 10.33 0.91
CA LEU A 576 -17.45 10.96 -0.17
C LEU A 576 -17.39 12.47 0.02
N SER A 577 -16.70 13.16 -0.88
CA SER A 577 -16.53 14.61 -0.85
C SER A 577 -17.40 15.28 -1.91
N PHE A 578 -18.26 16.19 -1.46
CA PHE A 578 -19.10 17.03 -2.33
C PHE A 578 -18.50 18.41 -2.47
N ASP A 579 -18.47 18.87 -3.71
CA ASP A 579 -18.02 20.20 -4.09
C ASP A 579 -19.12 20.87 -4.93
N ILE A 580 -19.58 22.06 -4.50
CA ILE A 580 -20.71 22.76 -5.08
C ILE A 580 -20.25 24.12 -5.60
N HIS A 581 -20.43 24.32 -6.90
CA HIS A 581 -20.08 25.56 -7.57
C HIS A 581 -21.29 26.22 -8.22
N THR A 582 -21.32 27.55 -8.20
CA THR A 582 -22.23 28.41 -8.94
C THR A 582 -22.01 28.28 -10.47
N PRO A 583 -22.96 28.71 -11.32
CA PRO A 583 -22.78 28.73 -12.77
C PRO A 583 -21.55 29.52 -13.25
N THR A 584 -21.09 30.48 -12.44
CA THR A 584 -19.91 31.33 -12.71
C THR A 584 -18.58 30.69 -12.29
N GLY A 585 -18.62 29.47 -11.73
CA GLY A 585 -17.43 28.75 -11.26
C GLY A 585 -16.89 29.24 -9.92
N GLN A 586 -17.69 29.97 -9.13
CA GLN A 586 -17.36 30.29 -7.73
C GLN A 586 -17.98 29.24 -6.82
N GLU A 587 -17.31 28.90 -5.72
CA GLU A 587 -17.86 28.03 -4.68
C GLU A 587 -19.21 28.58 -4.17
N ALA A 588 -20.18 27.68 -4.00
CA ALA A 588 -21.50 28.04 -3.49
C ALA A 588 -21.56 27.81 -1.97
N SER A 589 -21.84 28.85 -1.21
CA SER A 589 -22.15 28.73 0.21
C SER A 589 -23.50 28.03 0.42
N VAL A 590 -23.57 27.14 1.41
CA VAL A 590 -24.80 26.43 1.79
C VAL A 590 -25.29 26.90 3.16
N GLU A 591 -26.61 26.87 3.36
CA GLU A 591 -27.24 27.10 4.67
C GLU A 591 -27.65 25.76 5.30
N PRO A 592 -27.64 25.64 6.65
CA PRO A 592 -28.08 24.42 7.30
C PRO A 592 -29.53 24.06 6.92
N TYR A 593 -29.71 22.81 6.50
CA TYR A 593 -31.01 22.17 6.32
C TYR A 593 -31.11 21.09 7.39
N LEU A 594 -32.16 21.06 8.21
CA LEU A 594 -32.34 20.06 9.27
C LEU A 594 -31.09 19.89 10.17
N GLY A 595 -30.46 21.01 10.52
CA GLY A 595 -29.27 21.05 11.36
C GLY A 595 -27.94 20.66 10.70
N ALA A 596 -27.87 20.40 9.38
CA ALA A 596 -26.62 20.08 8.69
C ALA A 596 -26.46 20.76 7.32
N ASN A 597 -25.23 20.94 6.86
CA ASN A 597 -24.93 21.57 5.57
C ASN A 597 -25.34 20.71 4.36
N MET A 598 -25.50 19.40 4.54
CA MET A 598 -26.05 18.49 3.54
C MET A 598 -26.61 17.22 4.23
N HIS A 599 -27.59 16.55 3.64
CA HIS A 599 -28.09 15.23 4.08
C HIS A 599 -27.79 14.18 3.02
N LEU A 600 -27.27 13.01 3.41
CA LEU A 600 -26.89 11.95 2.49
C LEU A 600 -27.74 10.70 2.67
N ALA A 601 -28.42 10.27 1.60
CA ALA A 601 -29.01 8.95 1.51
C ALA A 601 -28.27 8.12 0.46
N VAL A 602 -27.83 6.91 0.82
CA VAL A 602 -27.13 5.98 -0.06
C VAL A 602 -27.92 4.69 -0.13
N ILE A 603 -28.38 4.34 -1.32
CA ILE A 603 -29.34 3.27 -1.53
C ILE A 603 -28.80 2.32 -2.60
N LYS A 604 -28.73 1.02 -2.29
CA LYS A 604 -28.35 0.01 -3.29
C LYS A 604 -29.43 -0.13 -4.35
N ASP A 605 -29.03 -0.42 -5.57
CA ASP A 605 -29.94 -0.44 -6.72
C ASP A 605 -31.03 -1.53 -6.66
N ASP A 606 -30.90 -2.52 -5.78
CA ASP A 606 -31.91 -3.55 -5.48
C ASP A 606 -32.64 -3.31 -4.15
N TRP A 607 -32.46 -2.14 -3.53
CA TRP A 607 -33.10 -1.70 -2.29
C TRP A 607 -32.79 -2.51 -1.02
N THR A 608 -31.84 -3.45 -1.08
CA THR A 608 -31.48 -4.27 0.09
C THR A 608 -30.64 -3.52 1.13
N GLN A 609 -30.03 -2.40 0.72
CA GLN A 609 -29.20 -1.57 1.60
C GLN A 609 -29.65 -0.11 1.53
N PHE A 610 -29.80 0.49 2.72
CA PHE A 610 -30.17 1.87 2.95
C PHE A 610 -29.23 2.45 4.02
N ILE A 611 -28.58 3.56 3.70
CA ILE A 611 -27.70 4.28 4.62
C ILE A 611 -28.14 5.75 4.60
N HIS A 612 -28.46 6.30 5.76
CA HIS A 612 -28.76 7.71 5.96
C HIS A 612 -27.70 8.29 6.90
N THR A 613 -27.02 9.36 6.46
CA THR A 613 -25.93 9.96 7.22
C THR A 613 -25.78 11.45 6.91
N HIS A 614 -25.04 12.13 7.78
CA HIS A 614 -24.84 13.57 7.77
C HIS A 614 -23.32 13.86 7.82
N PRO A 615 -22.88 15.06 7.37
CA PRO A 615 -21.50 15.46 7.52
C PRO A 615 -21.13 15.42 8.99
N ALA A 616 -19.91 14.99 9.31
CA ALA A 616 -19.37 15.21 10.64
C ALA A 616 -19.38 16.73 10.90
N ASP A 617 -19.87 17.14 12.07
CA ASP A 617 -20.06 18.56 12.39
C ASP A 617 -18.76 19.36 12.21
N MET A 618 -18.86 20.58 11.69
CA MET A 618 -17.73 21.44 11.29
C MET A 618 -16.99 22.06 12.50
N MET A 619 -16.57 21.25 13.47
CA MET A 619 -15.77 21.69 14.62
C MET A 619 -14.61 20.76 14.96
N SER A 620 -13.85 20.38 13.95
CA SER A 620 -12.45 20.00 14.10
C SER A 620 -11.63 20.55 12.95
N ARG A 621 -11.39 21.87 12.95
CA ARG A 621 -10.36 22.46 12.08
C ARG A 621 -8.98 22.19 12.70
N GLU A 622 -8.48 20.96 12.54
CA GLU A 622 -7.06 20.78 12.26
C GLU A 622 -6.90 20.55 10.77
N HIS A 623 -6.00 21.32 10.17
CA HIS A 623 -5.79 21.48 8.75
C HIS A 623 -5.88 20.19 7.94
N ALA A 624 -6.78 20.22 6.95
CA ALA A 624 -6.88 19.24 5.88
C ALA A 624 -5.59 19.19 5.05
N TYR A 625 -4.73 18.23 5.38
CA TYR A 625 -3.87 17.53 4.44
C TYR A 625 -4.00 16.04 4.74
N MET A 626 -4.68 15.29 3.86
CA MET A 626 -4.93 13.85 3.97
C MET A 626 -3.64 13.03 4.16
N PRO A 627 -3.51 12.23 5.22
CA PRO A 627 -2.70 11.02 5.24
C PRO A 627 -3.61 9.79 5.06
N LEU A 628 -3.24 8.95 4.10
CA LEU A 628 -3.97 7.76 3.68
C LEU A 628 -3.57 6.55 4.55
N HIS A 629 -4.08 6.41 5.78
CA HIS A 629 -3.93 5.18 6.58
C HIS A 629 -4.90 5.14 7.78
N TRP A 630 -5.88 4.23 7.76
CA TRP A 630 -6.64 3.78 8.94
C TRP A 630 -6.76 2.24 8.92
N PRO A 631 -6.62 1.56 10.08
CA PRO A 631 -6.68 0.10 10.16
C PRO A 631 -8.08 -0.45 9.88
N ILE A 632 -8.12 -1.54 9.12
CA ILE A 632 -9.31 -2.30 8.76
C ILE A 632 -9.97 -2.84 10.03
N ARG A 633 -11.13 -2.30 10.41
CA ARG A 633 -12.08 -2.98 11.29
C ARG A 633 -13.23 -3.50 10.43
N VAL A 634 -13.37 -4.82 10.35
CA VAL A 634 -14.51 -5.47 9.68
C VAL A 634 -15.68 -5.42 10.64
N PHE A 635 -16.58 -4.45 10.44
CA PHE A 635 -17.86 -4.40 11.14
C PHE A 635 -18.92 -5.16 10.34
N LYS A 636 -19.78 -5.90 11.05
CA LYS A 636 -20.88 -6.67 10.45
C LYS A 636 -22.14 -5.83 10.20
N GLU A 637 -22.15 -4.57 10.64
CA GLU A 637 -23.32 -3.68 10.66
C GLU A 637 -22.92 -2.29 10.17
N ALA A 638 -23.82 -1.60 9.46
CA ALA A 638 -23.64 -0.23 8.99
C ALA A 638 -23.61 0.71 10.21
N LYS A 639 -22.58 1.54 10.32
CA LYS A 639 -22.48 2.58 11.35
C LYS A 639 -22.32 3.95 10.68
N ALA A 640 -23.10 4.92 11.14
CA ALA A 640 -22.93 6.35 10.89
C ALA A 640 -22.65 7.04 12.24
N ASP A 641 -21.67 7.96 12.27
CA ASP A 641 -21.30 8.74 13.46
C ASP A 641 -21.96 10.12 13.39
N ALA A 642 -22.65 10.56 14.45
CA ALA A 642 -23.23 11.90 14.59
C ALA A 642 -22.78 12.52 15.94
N GLY A 643 -22.18 13.72 15.91
CA GLY A 643 -21.60 14.42 17.08
C GLY A 643 -22.24 15.80 17.35
N HIS A 644 -22.08 16.32 18.58
CA HIS A 644 -22.84 17.42 19.24
C HIS A 644 -22.18 18.83 19.27
N ASP A 645 -23.04 19.85 19.46
CA ASP A 645 -22.94 21.35 19.53
C ASP A 645 -21.75 22.06 20.23
N VAL A 646 -21.27 23.20 19.66
CA VAL A 646 -21.25 24.60 20.20
C VAL A 646 -20.68 25.64 19.18
N SER A 647 -21.48 26.61 18.74
CA SER A 647 -21.22 27.67 17.71
C SER A 647 -20.02 28.64 17.86
N VAL A 648 -19.32 29.04 16.76
CA VAL A 648 -18.80 30.39 16.32
C VAL A 648 -18.22 30.31 14.85
N PRO A 649 -18.26 31.35 13.96
CA PRO A 649 -18.16 31.18 12.50
C PRO A 649 -16.88 31.68 11.76
N HIS A 650 -16.65 31.16 10.52
CA HIS A 650 -16.05 31.76 9.26
C HIS A 650 -14.89 31.01 8.54
N GLY A 651 -15.11 30.69 7.23
CA GLY A 651 -14.26 31.10 6.09
C GLY A 651 -13.23 30.12 5.48
N GLY A 652 -13.56 29.52 4.32
CA GLY A 652 -12.62 29.03 3.28
C GLY A 652 -13.00 27.66 2.66
N ASP A 653 -12.94 27.54 1.33
CA ASP A 653 -13.23 26.36 0.46
C ASP A 653 -13.78 25.12 1.21
N GLU A 654 -15.11 25.12 1.42
CA GLU A 654 -15.87 24.16 2.21
C GLU A 654 -16.35 22.98 1.34
N THR A 655 -15.49 21.98 1.17
CA THR A 655 -15.97 20.67 0.69
C THR A 655 -16.78 19.97 1.78
N ILE A 656 -17.95 19.43 1.42
CA ILE A 656 -18.84 18.74 2.37
C ILE A 656 -18.52 17.24 2.35
N ASN A 657 -18.07 16.71 3.48
CA ASN A 657 -17.46 15.39 3.56
C ASN A 657 -18.32 14.39 4.35
N PHE A 658 -18.47 13.19 3.81
CA PHE A 658 -19.17 12.07 4.46
C PHE A 658 -18.29 10.85 4.55
N ARG A 659 -18.33 10.16 5.70
CA ARG A 659 -17.71 8.84 5.88
C ARG A 659 -18.79 7.78 5.78
N VAL A 660 -18.65 6.87 4.82
CA VAL A 660 -19.64 5.82 4.54
C VAL A 660 -18.95 4.46 4.46
N ILE A 661 -19.50 3.47 5.16
CA ILE A 661 -19.10 2.06 5.03
C ILE A 661 -20.17 1.34 4.22
N PHE A 662 -19.80 0.75 3.09
CA PHE A 662 -20.72 0.00 2.23
C PHE A 662 -20.74 -1.48 2.63
N PRO A 663 -21.86 -2.03 3.13
CA PRO A 663 -21.91 -3.38 3.66
C PRO A 663 -21.86 -4.47 2.57
N GLU A 664 -22.33 -4.16 1.36
CA GLU A 664 -22.35 -5.07 0.21
C GLU A 664 -21.70 -4.47 -1.03
N SER A 665 -21.14 -5.31 -1.90
CA SER A 665 -20.73 -4.91 -3.24
C SER A 665 -21.95 -4.73 -4.15
N GLY A 666 -21.79 -3.93 -5.20
CA GLY A 666 -22.87 -3.62 -6.12
C GLY A 666 -22.94 -2.15 -6.50
N VAL A 667 -24.03 -1.77 -7.15
CA VAL A 667 -24.27 -0.40 -7.60
C VAL A 667 -25.16 0.30 -6.59
N TYR A 668 -24.75 1.49 -6.17
CA TYR A 668 -25.50 2.33 -5.25
C TYR A 668 -25.80 3.67 -5.91
N LYS A 669 -26.92 4.28 -5.53
CA LYS A 669 -27.22 5.67 -5.83
C LYS A 669 -27.12 6.50 -4.55
N VAL A 670 -26.32 7.56 -4.65
CA VAL A 670 -26.04 8.53 -3.60
C VAL A 670 -26.90 9.76 -3.85
N PHE A 671 -27.65 10.21 -2.86
CA PHE A 671 -28.49 11.41 -2.90
C PHE A 671 -27.99 12.39 -1.84
N GLY A 672 -27.42 13.53 -2.27
CA GLY A 672 -26.99 14.62 -1.41
C GLY A 672 -27.99 15.78 -1.47
N GLN A 673 -28.65 16.07 -0.35
CA GLN A 673 -29.59 17.18 -0.22
C GLN A 673 -28.92 18.39 0.41
N PHE A 674 -28.93 19.53 -0.27
CA PHE A 674 -28.31 20.76 0.21
C PHE A 674 -29.20 21.98 -0.07
N ARG A 675 -29.00 23.06 0.68
CA ARG A 675 -29.67 24.34 0.48
C ARG A 675 -28.63 25.41 0.19
N PRO A 676 -28.60 26.00 -1.01
CA PRO A 676 -27.76 27.16 -1.29
C PRO A 676 -28.17 28.34 -0.41
N GLN A 677 -27.20 29.10 0.09
CA GLN A 677 -27.45 30.26 0.93
C GLN A 677 -28.26 31.32 0.16
N GLY A 678 -29.32 31.84 0.80
CA GLY A 678 -30.16 32.89 0.19
C GLY A 678 -31.12 32.37 -0.88
N THR A 679 -31.46 31.09 -0.83
CA THR A 679 -32.46 30.46 -1.71
C THR A 679 -33.89 30.84 -1.32
N ASP A 680 -34.80 30.91 -2.29
CA ASP A 680 -36.24 31.12 -2.07
C ASP A 680 -37.00 29.80 -1.80
N LEU A 681 -36.30 28.69 -1.55
CA LEU A 681 -36.92 27.39 -1.25
C LEU A 681 -37.65 27.41 0.10
N PRO A 682 -38.85 26.79 0.21
CA PRO A 682 -39.53 26.57 1.49
C PRO A 682 -38.62 25.94 2.53
N ALA A 683 -38.82 26.24 3.82
CA ALA A 683 -37.91 25.83 4.90
C ALA A 683 -37.73 24.30 5.02
N ASP A 684 -38.70 23.52 4.55
CA ASP A 684 -38.74 22.06 4.56
C ASP A 684 -38.33 21.41 3.22
N GLU A 685 -37.82 22.20 2.27
CA GLU A 685 -37.34 21.70 0.97
C GLU A 685 -35.81 21.82 0.83
N ALA A 686 -35.21 21.05 -0.07
CA ALA A 686 -33.79 21.14 -0.41
C ALA A 686 -33.55 20.71 -1.86
N LEU A 687 -32.43 21.17 -2.43
CA LEU A 687 -31.97 20.66 -3.73
C LEU A 687 -31.33 19.29 -3.54
N THR A 688 -31.61 18.35 -4.44
CA THR A 688 -31.04 17.00 -4.40
C THR A 688 -30.13 16.75 -5.58
N ALA A 689 -28.84 16.54 -5.33
CA ALA A 689 -27.90 15.99 -6.29
C ALA A 689 -27.86 14.46 -6.17
N SER A 690 -27.74 13.75 -7.30
CA SER A 690 -27.65 12.29 -7.27
C SER A 690 -26.53 11.75 -8.16
N PHE A 691 -25.84 10.73 -7.66
CA PHE A 691 -24.68 10.10 -8.31
C PHE A 691 -24.77 8.58 -8.20
N TRP A 692 -24.31 7.88 -9.23
CA TRP A 692 -24.12 6.44 -9.14
C TRP A 692 -22.68 6.14 -8.72
N VAL A 693 -22.52 5.18 -7.80
CA VAL A 693 -21.22 4.68 -7.37
C VAL A 693 -21.18 3.15 -7.44
N GLU A 694 -20.01 2.60 -7.76
CA GLU A 694 -19.77 1.15 -7.85
C GLU A 694 -18.91 0.70 -6.66
N VAL A 695 -19.43 -0.27 -5.90
CA VAL A 695 -18.75 -0.88 -4.76
C VAL A 695 -18.23 -2.25 -5.15
N LYS A 696 -16.92 -2.47 -5.02
CA LYS A 696 -16.25 -3.70 -5.45
C LYS A 696 -15.93 -4.62 -4.28
N ASP A 697 -15.92 -5.93 -4.54
CA ASP A 697 -15.45 -6.94 -3.57
C ASP A 697 -13.92 -6.92 -3.38
N GLN A 698 -13.16 -6.44 -4.37
CA GLN A 698 -11.70 -6.28 -4.30
C GLN A 698 -11.25 -4.99 -5.01
N PRO A 699 -10.14 -4.35 -4.59
CA PRO A 699 -9.59 -3.19 -5.29
C PRO A 699 -9.16 -3.59 -6.72
N ALA A 700 -9.61 -2.81 -7.72
CA ALA A 700 -9.19 -3.00 -9.09
C ALA A 700 -7.66 -2.81 -9.25
N LEU A 701 -7.00 -3.76 -9.91
CA LEU A 701 -5.60 -3.68 -10.33
C LEU A 701 -5.44 -2.63 -11.44
N ALA A 702 -5.42 -1.35 -11.09
CA ALA A 702 -5.09 -0.29 -12.03
C ALA A 702 -3.58 -0.01 -11.95
N VAL A 703 -2.84 -0.24 -13.04
CA VAL A 703 -1.45 0.22 -13.15
C VAL A 703 -1.48 1.74 -13.18
N SER A 704 -0.92 2.37 -12.14
CA SER A 704 -0.89 3.82 -12.01
C SER A 704 -0.25 4.49 -13.24
N PRO A 705 -0.82 5.58 -13.76
CA PRO A 705 -0.20 6.43 -14.80
C PRO A 705 1.24 6.85 -14.47
N TRP A 706 1.63 6.82 -13.20
CA TRP A 706 2.99 7.10 -12.76
C TRP A 706 4.04 6.14 -13.32
N TRP A 707 3.73 4.85 -13.50
CA TRP A 707 4.69 3.91 -14.09
C TRP A 707 5.05 4.31 -15.53
N ILE A 708 4.08 4.86 -16.26
CA ILE A 708 4.28 5.41 -17.61
C ILE A 708 5.18 6.65 -17.54
N LEU A 709 4.98 7.51 -16.54
CA LEU A 709 5.79 8.71 -16.30
C LEU A 709 7.23 8.39 -15.86
N LEU A 710 7.44 7.37 -15.00
CA LEU A 710 8.76 6.92 -14.58
C LEU A 710 9.53 6.33 -15.76
N ILE A 711 8.90 5.42 -16.51
CA ILE A 711 9.52 4.78 -17.68
C ILE A 711 9.85 5.83 -18.74
N SER A 712 8.95 6.76 -19.03
CA SER A 712 9.21 7.85 -19.98
C SER A 712 10.32 8.79 -19.50
N SER A 713 10.39 9.11 -18.21
CA SER A 713 11.47 9.93 -17.63
C SER A 713 12.84 9.25 -17.74
N LEU A 714 12.93 7.95 -17.46
CA LEU A 714 14.18 7.19 -17.63
C LEU A 714 14.63 7.13 -19.10
N ILE A 715 13.70 7.00 -20.04
CA ILE A 715 13.97 7.08 -21.48
C ILE A 715 14.49 8.47 -21.85
N LEU A 716 13.84 9.54 -21.37
CA LEU A 716 14.23 10.92 -21.61
C LEU A 716 15.63 11.23 -21.07
N ILE A 717 15.95 10.78 -19.85
CA ILE A 717 17.28 10.93 -19.25
C ILE A 717 18.33 10.20 -20.10
N GLY A 718 18.02 8.99 -20.58
CA GLY A 718 18.91 8.25 -21.48
C GLY A 718 19.16 8.98 -22.81
N LEU A 719 18.11 9.56 -23.41
CA LEU A 719 18.21 10.35 -24.63
C LEU A 719 19.01 11.64 -24.41
N LEU A 720 18.76 12.34 -23.31
CA LEU A 720 19.46 13.57 -22.95
C LEU A 720 20.96 13.30 -22.70
N SER A 721 21.28 12.22 -21.97
CA SER A 721 22.66 11.79 -21.73
C SER A 721 23.39 11.49 -23.04
N LYS A 722 22.73 10.81 -23.97
CA LYS A 722 23.28 10.51 -25.30
C LYS A 722 23.47 11.77 -26.15
N ALA A 723 22.55 12.73 -26.06
CA ALA A 723 22.66 14.01 -26.75
C ALA A 723 23.82 14.86 -26.19
N VAL A 724 23.98 14.91 -24.87
CA VAL A 724 25.09 15.59 -24.19
C VAL A 724 26.43 14.96 -24.57
N GLN A 725 26.53 13.62 -24.57
CA GLN A 725 27.73 12.92 -25.03
C GLN A 725 28.07 13.25 -26.49
N LYS A 726 27.06 13.30 -27.37
CA LYS A 726 27.27 13.65 -28.78
C LYS A 726 27.68 15.11 -28.95
N TYR A 727 27.13 16.03 -28.15
CA TYR A 727 27.52 17.44 -28.17
C TYR A 727 28.97 17.64 -27.70
N LEU A 728 29.36 16.99 -26.61
CA LEU A 728 30.73 17.06 -26.08
C LEU A 728 31.76 16.45 -27.04
N ALA A 729 31.41 15.38 -27.75
CA ALA A 729 32.26 14.76 -28.76
C ALA A 729 32.40 15.57 -30.07
N VAL A 730 31.58 16.61 -30.27
CA VAL A 730 31.64 17.52 -31.44
C VAL A 730 32.39 18.81 -31.09
N SER A 731 32.70 19.05 -29.82
CA SER A 731 33.45 20.22 -29.33
C SER A 731 34.95 20.00 -29.14
N GLU A 732 35.47 18.82 -29.48
CA GLU A 732 36.90 18.57 -29.73
C GLU A 732 37.22 18.81 -31.21
#